data_AF-A0A918I336-F1
#
_entry.id   AF-A0A918I336-F1
#
_cell.length_a   1.000
_cell.length_b   1.000
_cell.length_c   1.000
_cell.angle_alpha   90.00
_cell.angle_beta   90.00
_cell.angle_gamma   90.00
#
_symmetry.space_group_name_H-M   'P 1'
#
loop_
_entity.id
_entity.type
_entity.pdbx_description
1 polymer ?
#
loop_
_entity_poly.entity_id
_entity_poly.type
_entity_poly.pdbx_seq_one_letter_code
_entity_poly.pdbx_strand_id
1 'polypeptide(L)'
;MTGPLVPFREIVLKVHSRCDLACDHCYIYEHADQSWRTRPKAISDQAISRTALRLAEHAKKHALPSVTVILHGGEPLLAGPARLRRVCEELTAALAPVTALDLRIHTNGLQLSPRYLDLFDEYGVRVGISLDGDKAANDRHRRFADGRSSHPLVLKAVDLLHQERYRHLDLGLLCTIDVANDPVAVYDALLELAPPRIDFLLPHATWEEPPPRPDGSPTAYAAWILAAFDRWNDRGRPVPVRLFESVLSTLNGGPSLTESLGLAPTDLVVVETDGTLEQVDSLKSAYQGAAATGFDVYRHSFDDVAAHPGVRVRQLGLAGVADTCRRCPVVRSCGGGLYTHRYRAGHGFDNPSVYCADLEALVRGVEDRTAAATAAPAVTDPAVLVAEQHELTRVLLAELHSELDGRGGERWAEVWELAGAVEGRSDGLDEVLAHPYARTWLLDCLDALREGRPGAAAPARMLARYVAAAAVRGRVDVPVRVPHRGGALHLPTLGTLTLDASGTAEVRATGDGFLVRAAGGAELRVRRLREEAAGWRPVRRGAHGTALDDLDPGRDRFGVPVTGRLTPGEAGEWSGRLDGAWALLRDAAPELAGEAAASLSTLTPLTGTEPAVGRHGYGALGLPLAGDARALARALVRGFRRAKLRALLDVTDLYALDGAWTHPAPWRENPVPVSALLAEAYERAGIAVYEEGRADHVEKALDLLDNAAELTVSGKLLVAGVRKELCRSRDRSVLLSRG
;
A
#
# COMPACT_ATOMS: atom_id res chain seq x y z
N MET A 1 27.42 -7.08 1.40
CA MET A 1 26.89 -5.70 1.52
C MET A 1 26.67 -5.13 0.13
N THR A 2 25.59 -5.51 -0.56
CA THR A 2 25.43 -5.29 -2.01
C THR A 2 24.18 -4.49 -2.41
N GLY A 3 23.49 -3.86 -1.45
CA GLY A 3 22.38 -2.95 -1.75
C GLY A 3 22.85 -1.57 -2.23
N PRO A 4 22.01 -0.82 -2.96
CA PRO A 4 22.26 0.58 -3.28
C PRO A 4 22.38 1.43 -2.00
N LEU A 5 23.12 2.53 -2.08
CA LEU A 5 23.23 3.49 -0.99
C LEU A 5 21.86 4.15 -0.74
N VAL A 6 21.37 4.15 0.50
CA VAL A 6 20.15 4.88 0.86
C VAL A 6 20.57 6.28 1.32
N PRO A 7 20.18 7.35 0.59
CA PRO A 7 20.55 8.71 0.97
C PRO A 7 19.79 9.14 2.22
N PHE A 8 20.44 9.91 3.10
CA PHE A 8 19.76 10.49 4.24
C PHE A 8 18.67 11.48 3.82
N ARG A 9 17.51 11.39 4.48
CA ARG A 9 16.37 12.30 4.31
C ARG A 9 15.99 12.99 5.62
N GLU A 10 16.44 12.44 6.75
CA GLU A 10 16.22 13.00 8.08
C GLU A 10 17.54 13.31 8.78
N ILE A 11 17.60 14.49 9.40
CA ILE A 11 18.77 14.97 10.12
C ILE A 11 18.33 15.39 11.51
N VAL A 12 18.93 14.78 12.53
CA VAL A 12 18.78 15.22 13.91
C VAL A 12 19.94 16.16 14.22
N LEU A 13 19.65 17.46 14.27
CA LEU A 13 20.64 18.51 14.53
C LEU A 13 20.64 18.87 16.00
N LYS A 14 21.71 18.52 16.73
CA LYS A 14 21.89 18.90 18.13
C LYS A 14 22.29 20.37 18.21
N VAL A 15 21.34 21.23 18.56
CA VAL A 15 21.59 22.69 18.70
C VAL A 15 22.07 23.07 20.10
N HIS A 16 21.76 22.24 21.11
CA HIS A 16 22.22 22.42 22.48
C HIS A 16 22.42 21.07 23.20
N SER A 17 23.52 20.85 23.91
CA SER A 17 23.87 19.54 24.48
C SER A 17 23.50 19.35 25.96
N ARG A 18 23.01 20.39 26.64
CA ARG A 18 22.55 20.33 28.04
C ARG A 18 21.02 20.43 28.12
N CYS A 19 20.47 19.97 29.23
CA CYS A 19 19.05 20.00 29.55
C CYS A 19 18.83 20.69 30.91
N ASP A 20 17.65 21.26 31.10
CA ASP A 20 17.17 21.86 32.35
C ASP A 20 16.30 20.91 33.19
N LEU A 21 16.13 19.66 32.73
CA LEU A 21 15.57 18.53 33.48
C LEU A 21 16.64 17.47 33.79
N ALA A 22 16.37 16.65 34.81
CA ALA A 22 17.18 15.52 35.22
C ALA A 22 16.37 14.22 35.12
N CYS A 23 15.90 13.89 33.91
CA CYS A 23 15.13 12.68 33.69
C CYS A 23 16.00 11.43 33.88
N ASP A 24 15.61 10.56 34.79
CA ASP A 24 16.34 9.33 35.14
C ASP A 24 16.32 8.25 34.04
N HIS A 25 15.36 8.29 33.13
CA HIS A 25 15.33 7.44 31.94
C HIS A 25 16.02 8.06 30.70
N CYS A 26 16.69 9.21 30.84
CA CYS A 26 17.27 9.88 29.67
C CYS A 26 18.49 9.14 29.13
N TYR A 27 18.34 8.51 27.97
CA TYR A 27 19.43 7.76 27.33
C TYR A 27 20.67 8.58 26.95
N ILE A 28 20.55 9.91 26.88
CA ILE A 28 21.71 10.78 26.63
C ILE A 28 22.53 11.01 27.90
N TYR A 29 21.90 11.03 29.07
CA TYR A 29 22.55 11.42 30.32
C TYR A 29 22.84 10.25 31.27
N GLU A 30 22.00 9.20 31.23
CA GLU A 30 22.01 8.12 32.23
C GLU A 30 22.55 6.78 31.68
N HIS A 31 22.63 6.60 30.36
CA HIS A 31 23.10 5.34 29.77
C HIS A 31 24.63 5.32 29.50
N ALA A 32 25.10 4.24 28.87
CA ALA A 32 26.51 3.92 28.74
C ALA A 32 27.40 5.00 28.10
N ASP A 33 26.92 5.71 27.07
CA ASP A 33 27.68 6.80 26.44
C ASP A 33 27.55 8.13 27.20
N GLN A 34 28.69 8.71 27.56
CA GLN A 34 28.78 9.94 28.34
C GLN A 34 29.50 11.07 27.57
N SER A 35 29.54 10.97 26.24
CA SER A 35 30.20 11.94 25.35
C SER A 35 29.62 13.36 25.47
N TRP A 36 28.35 13.49 25.85
CA TRP A 36 27.70 14.78 26.06
C TRP A 36 28.51 15.71 26.99
N ARG A 37 29.22 15.14 27.98
CA ARG A 37 30.00 15.90 28.97
C ARG A 37 31.08 16.76 28.32
N THR A 38 31.68 16.30 27.23
CA THR A 38 32.78 16.99 26.54
C THR A 38 32.31 17.82 25.33
N ARG A 39 31.08 17.60 24.85
CA ARG A 39 30.51 18.37 23.73
C ARG A 39 30.27 19.84 24.11
N PRO A 40 30.44 20.79 23.17
CA PRO A 40 30.06 22.19 23.36
C PRO A 40 28.60 22.33 23.80
N LYS A 41 28.29 23.35 24.61
CA LYS A 41 26.93 23.57 25.08
C LYS A 41 25.97 23.92 23.94
N ALA A 42 26.37 24.80 23.04
CA ALA A 42 25.58 25.24 21.89
C ALA A 42 26.34 25.05 20.59
N ILE A 43 25.61 24.85 19.50
CA ILE A 43 26.17 24.72 18.15
C ILE A 43 26.85 26.03 17.68
N SER A 44 27.99 25.91 16.99
CA SER A 44 28.75 27.04 16.45
C SER A 44 28.22 27.52 15.09
N ASP A 45 28.46 28.80 14.73
CA ASP A 45 28.07 29.35 13.42
C ASP A 45 28.69 28.55 12.25
N GLN A 46 29.93 28.10 12.43
CA GLN A 46 30.63 27.32 11.42
C GLN A 46 29.98 25.95 11.22
N ALA A 47 29.59 25.28 12.32
CA ALA A 47 28.89 23.99 12.25
C ALA A 47 27.52 24.16 11.58
N ILE A 48 26.76 25.21 11.90
CA ILE A 48 25.46 25.51 11.27
C ILE A 48 25.63 25.66 9.76
N SER A 49 26.50 26.58 9.33
CA SER A 49 26.67 26.90 7.90
C SER A 49 27.19 25.70 7.11
N ARG A 50 28.15 24.94 7.68
CA ARG A 50 28.66 23.72 7.03
C ARG A 50 27.60 22.64 6.93
N THR A 51 26.80 22.43 7.97
CA THR A 51 25.70 21.46 7.93
C THR A 51 24.71 21.80 6.82
N ALA A 52 24.27 23.06 6.73
CA ALA A 52 23.33 23.51 5.72
C ALA A 52 23.88 23.29 4.29
N LEU A 53 25.15 23.64 4.04
CA LEU A 53 25.79 23.42 2.75
C LEU A 53 25.92 21.93 2.39
N ARG A 54 26.38 21.08 3.33
CA ARG A 54 26.49 19.63 3.10
C ARG A 54 25.14 18.98 2.84
N LEU A 55 24.09 19.45 3.51
CA LEU A 55 22.73 18.97 3.28
C LEU A 55 22.22 19.36 1.89
N ALA A 56 22.46 20.59 1.45
CA ALA A 56 22.06 21.05 0.12
C ALA A 56 22.81 20.29 -0.99
N GLU A 57 24.11 20.04 -0.82
CA GLU A 57 24.91 19.21 -1.73
C GLU A 57 24.32 17.80 -1.85
N HIS A 58 24.01 17.17 -0.72
CA HIS A 58 23.43 15.82 -0.64
C HIS A 58 22.04 15.76 -1.29
N ALA A 59 21.14 16.67 -0.92
CA ALA A 59 19.78 16.71 -1.45
C ALA A 59 19.75 16.92 -2.97
N LYS A 60 20.63 17.80 -3.49
CA LYS A 60 20.76 18.05 -4.93
C LYS A 60 21.27 16.82 -5.67
N LYS A 61 22.30 16.15 -5.14
CA LYS A 61 22.91 14.99 -5.78
C LYS A 61 21.93 13.82 -5.93
N HIS A 62 21.08 13.60 -4.93
CA HIS A 62 20.10 12.51 -4.92
C HIS A 62 18.70 12.92 -5.39
N ALA A 63 18.54 14.15 -5.89
CA ALA A 63 17.26 14.72 -6.31
C ALA A 63 16.15 14.51 -5.27
N LEU A 64 16.46 14.74 -3.99
CA LEU A 64 15.51 14.53 -2.91
C LEU A 64 14.36 15.54 -3.04
N PRO A 65 13.09 15.10 -3.06
CA PRO A 65 11.95 16.01 -3.15
C PRO A 65 11.75 16.81 -1.85
N SER A 66 12.19 16.24 -0.72
CA SER A 66 12.17 16.90 0.58
C SER A 66 13.24 16.34 1.52
N VAL A 67 13.66 17.16 2.49
CA VAL A 67 14.48 16.77 3.64
C VAL A 67 13.86 17.28 4.94
N THR A 68 13.97 16.48 6.00
CA THR A 68 13.50 16.82 7.34
C THR A 68 14.69 17.13 8.25
N VAL A 69 14.66 18.26 8.94
CA VAL A 69 15.65 18.59 9.97
C VAL A 69 14.94 18.76 11.32
N ILE A 70 15.27 17.87 12.25
CA ILE A 70 14.77 17.89 13.63
C ILE A 70 15.81 18.61 14.49
N LEU A 71 15.48 19.82 14.92
CA LEU A 71 16.22 20.54 15.94
C LEU A 71 16.04 19.79 17.27
N HIS A 72 17.13 19.27 17.79
CA HIS A 72 17.16 18.46 19.00
C HIS A 72 18.29 18.91 19.91
N GLY A 73 18.45 18.24 21.04
CA GLY A 73 19.56 18.46 21.94
C GLY A 73 19.49 17.57 23.17
N GLY A 74 20.05 18.07 24.26
CA GLY A 74 19.42 17.90 25.57
C GLY A 74 18.06 18.58 25.57
N GLU A 75 18.08 19.91 25.76
CA GLU A 75 16.91 20.77 25.52
C GLU A 75 17.27 21.85 24.48
N PRO A 76 16.71 21.81 23.25
CA PRO A 76 17.09 22.72 22.18
C PRO A 76 16.70 24.18 22.43
N LEU A 77 15.62 24.46 23.18
CA LEU A 77 15.20 25.83 23.43
C LEU A 77 16.23 26.61 24.28
N LEU A 78 17.09 25.94 25.04
CA LEU A 78 18.19 26.56 25.78
C LEU A 78 19.25 27.23 24.88
N ALA A 79 19.28 26.92 23.57
CA ALA A 79 20.11 27.63 22.60
C ALA A 79 19.73 29.12 22.48
N GLY A 80 18.49 29.47 22.81
CA GLY A 80 17.95 30.83 22.73
C GLY A 80 17.42 31.19 21.32
N PRO A 81 16.47 32.13 21.21
CA PRO A 81 15.80 32.44 19.93
C PRO A 81 16.76 32.94 18.85
N ALA A 82 17.80 33.70 19.21
CA ALA A 82 18.75 34.23 18.24
C ALA A 82 19.59 33.12 17.57
N ARG A 83 19.98 32.09 18.34
CA ARG A 83 20.71 30.94 17.81
C ARG A 83 19.82 30.09 16.92
N LEU A 84 18.59 29.80 17.35
CA LEU A 84 17.62 29.03 16.55
C LEU A 84 17.25 29.75 15.25
N ARG A 85 17.09 31.08 15.30
CA ARG A 85 16.90 31.90 14.09
C ARG A 85 18.04 31.70 13.11
N ARG A 86 19.29 31.81 13.57
CA ARG A 86 20.46 31.60 12.70
C ARG A 86 20.47 30.21 12.06
N VAL A 87 20.10 29.18 12.81
CA VAL A 87 19.96 27.81 12.28
C VAL A 87 18.92 27.76 11.16
N CYS A 88 17.73 28.32 11.39
CA CYS A 88 16.65 28.33 10.40
C CYS A 88 17.02 29.15 9.16
N GLU A 89 17.61 30.33 9.33
CA GLU A 89 18.07 31.18 8.22
C GLU A 89 19.06 30.45 7.29
N GLU A 90 20.08 29.82 7.86
CA GLU A 90 21.11 29.12 7.08
C GLU A 90 20.55 27.88 6.37
N LEU A 91 19.74 27.08 7.05
CA LEU A 91 19.11 25.89 6.46
C LEU A 91 18.16 26.27 5.32
N THR A 92 17.28 27.26 5.55
CA THR A 92 16.32 27.73 4.54
C THR A 92 17.04 28.35 3.35
N ALA A 93 18.04 29.20 3.57
CA ALA A 93 18.80 29.82 2.48
C ALA A 93 19.54 28.78 1.62
N ALA A 94 20.11 27.74 2.24
CA ALA A 94 20.83 26.70 1.51
C ALA A 94 19.89 25.74 0.75
N LEU A 95 18.72 25.41 1.30
CA LEU A 95 17.86 24.36 0.76
C LEU A 95 16.71 24.83 -0.12
N ALA A 96 16.18 26.04 0.06
CA ALA A 96 15.06 26.55 -0.74
C ALA A 96 15.27 26.45 -2.27
N PRO A 97 16.48 26.65 -2.83
CA PRO A 97 16.72 26.47 -4.27
C PRO A 97 16.82 25.01 -4.74
N VAL A 98 16.82 24.04 -3.82
CA VAL A 98 17.19 22.65 -4.09
C VAL A 98 16.06 21.66 -3.79
N THR A 99 15.40 21.80 -2.65
CA THR A 99 14.44 20.80 -2.14
C THR A 99 13.48 21.43 -1.13
N ALA A 100 12.34 20.78 -0.86
CA ALA A 100 11.47 21.19 0.23
C ALA A 100 12.12 20.90 1.59
N LEU A 101 12.05 21.84 2.52
CA LEU A 101 12.60 21.72 3.87
C LEU A 101 11.46 21.61 4.89
N ASP A 102 11.41 20.51 5.64
CA ASP A 102 10.52 20.31 6.78
C ASP A 102 11.31 20.50 8.08
N LEU A 103 11.07 21.61 8.78
CA LEU A 103 11.71 21.92 10.06
C LEU A 103 10.84 21.46 11.22
N ARG A 104 11.45 20.74 12.15
CA ARG A 104 10.80 20.25 13.38
C ARG A 104 11.67 20.53 14.58
N ILE A 105 11.08 20.63 15.76
CA ILE A 105 11.80 20.71 17.03
C ILE A 105 11.14 19.81 18.06
N HIS A 106 11.93 19.03 18.79
CA HIS A 106 11.46 18.24 19.93
C HIS A 106 11.97 18.87 21.22
N THR A 107 11.06 19.24 22.12
CA THR A 107 11.36 19.98 23.36
C THR A 107 10.65 19.36 24.56
N ASN A 108 11.19 19.59 25.75
CA ASN A 108 10.49 19.37 27.01
C ASN A 108 9.42 20.44 27.31
N GLY A 109 9.36 21.52 26.51
CA GLY A 109 8.34 22.57 26.57
C GLY A 109 8.58 23.66 27.62
N LEU A 110 9.54 23.51 28.55
CA LEU A 110 9.66 24.40 29.71
C LEU A 110 10.00 25.85 29.35
N GLN A 111 10.76 26.05 28.27
CA GLN A 111 11.18 27.36 27.79
C GLN A 111 10.28 27.89 26.68
N LEU A 112 9.25 27.14 26.28
CA LEU A 112 8.38 27.54 25.17
C LEU A 112 7.61 28.81 25.55
N SER A 113 7.62 29.77 24.63
CA SER A 113 6.99 31.08 24.83
C SER A 113 6.59 31.67 23.47
N PRO A 114 5.72 32.70 23.45
CA PRO A 114 5.34 33.37 22.21
C PRO A 114 6.54 33.83 21.37
N ARG A 115 7.66 34.22 22.00
CA ARG A 115 8.88 34.60 21.27
C ARG A 115 9.49 33.47 20.45
N TYR A 116 9.42 32.22 20.93
CA TYR A 116 9.85 31.06 20.15
C TYR A 116 8.80 30.69 19.11
N LEU A 117 7.52 30.74 19.47
CA LEU A 117 6.43 30.39 18.54
C LEU A 117 6.32 31.37 17.36
N ASP A 118 6.55 32.66 17.58
CA ASP A 118 6.63 33.66 16.51
C ASP A 118 7.79 33.37 15.54
N LEU A 119 8.94 32.93 16.08
CA LEU A 119 10.07 32.50 15.27
C LEU A 119 9.74 31.21 14.49
N PHE A 120 9.09 30.26 15.14
CA PHE A 120 8.71 29.00 14.52
C PHE A 120 7.66 29.18 13.44
N ASP A 121 6.71 30.10 13.63
CA ASP A 121 5.74 30.51 12.61
C ASP A 121 6.44 31.10 11.37
N GLU A 122 7.41 31.98 11.58
CA GLU A 122 8.17 32.63 10.50
C GLU A 122 8.91 31.62 9.59
N TYR A 123 9.47 30.55 10.15
CA TYR A 123 10.23 29.55 9.40
C TYR A 123 9.48 28.21 9.21
N GLY A 124 8.22 28.11 9.64
CA GLY A 124 7.44 26.87 9.57
C GLY A 124 7.97 25.71 10.43
N VAL A 125 8.59 25.99 11.59
CA VAL A 125 9.11 24.97 12.49
C VAL A 125 7.96 24.35 13.30
N ARG A 126 7.73 23.05 13.15
CA ARG A 126 6.71 22.33 13.93
C ARG A 126 7.26 21.78 15.25
N VAL A 127 6.47 21.84 16.31
CA VAL A 127 6.88 21.60 17.70
C VAL A 127 6.29 20.29 18.21
N GLY A 128 7.15 19.33 18.56
CA GLY A 128 6.78 18.15 19.34
C GLY A 128 7.12 18.34 20.81
N ILE A 129 6.16 18.09 21.69
CA ILE A 129 6.33 18.23 23.14
C ILE A 129 6.46 16.85 23.79
N SER A 130 7.50 16.70 24.62
CA SER A 130 7.66 15.48 25.42
C SER A 130 6.78 15.51 26.68
N LEU A 131 5.87 14.55 26.81
CA LEU A 131 4.94 14.43 27.95
C LEU A 131 4.55 12.96 28.14
N ASP A 132 4.78 12.40 29.33
CA ASP A 132 4.58 10.97 29.60
C ASP A 132 3.20 10.63 30.19
N GLY A 133 2.21 11.52 30.05
CA GLY A 133 0.84 11.32 30.51
C GLY A 133 0.39 12.33 31.56
N ASP A 134 -0.36 11.86 32.56
CA ASP A 134 -0.80 12.68 33.67
C ASP A 134 0.37 13.11 34.57
N LYS A 135 0.07 13.90 35.60
CA LYS A 135 1.10 14.39 36.53
C LYS A 135 1.85 13.25 37.21
N ALA A 136 1.15 12.18 37.58
CA ALA A 136 1.76 11.05 38.28
C ALA A 136 2.75 10.33 37.37
N ALA A 137 2.33 9.99 36.15
CA ALA A 137 3.18 9.34 35.15
C ALA A 137 4.37 10.20 34.75
N ASN A 138 4.14 11.48 34.40
CA ASN A 138 5.20 12.40 34.01
C ASN A 138 6.23 12.60 35.13
N ASP A 139 5.77 12.84 36.35
CA ASP A 139 6.67 13.11 37.46
C ASP A 139 7.40 11.86 37.97
N ARG A 140 7.13 10.64 37.49
CA ARG A 140 8.01 9.51 37.85
C ARG A 140 9.43 9.73 37.39
N HIS A 141 9.58 10.41 36.26
CA HIS A 141 10.86 10.54 35.60
C HIS A 141 11.22 11.99 35.25
N ARG A 142 10.27 12.78 34.73
CA ARG A 142 10.55 14.12 34.18
C ARG A 142 10.54 15.19 35.27
N ARG A 143 11.56 15.20 36.12
CA ARG A 143 11.72 16.18 37.21
C ARG A 143 12.88 17.13 36.98
N PHE A 144 12.79 18.29 37.61
CA PHE A 144 13.96 19.14 37.82
C PHE A 144 14.98 18.41 38.71
N ALA A 145 16.24 18.82 38.65
CA ALA A 145 17.30 18.24 39.47
C ALA A 145 17.04 18.35 41.00
N ASP A 146 16.19 19.28 41.43
CA ASP A 146 15.76 19.45 42.82
C ASP A 146 14.48 18.66 43.17
N GLY A 147 13.99 17.81 42.26
CA GLY A 147 12.81 16.97 42.45
C GLY A 147 11.48 17.67 42.20
N ARG A 148 11.46 18.95 41.84
CA ARG A 148 10.20 19.64 41.47
C ARG A 148 9.60 19.05 40.19
N SER A 149 8.28 19.09 40.13
CA SER A 149 7.49 18.66 38.97
C SER A 149 7.69 19.59 37.77
N SER A 150 7.86 19.01 36.59
CA SER A 150 7.87 19.72 35.30
C SER A 150 6.47 19.88 34.70
N HIS A 151 5.55 18.96 35.03
CA HIS A 151 4.25 18.80 34.38
C HIS A 151 3.43 20.09 34.21
N PRO A 152 3.27 20.97 35.22
CA PRO A 152 2.49 22.20 35.04
C PRO A 152 3.08 23.17 34.02
N LEU A 153 4.39 23.13 33.79
CA LEU A 153 5.05 23.98 32.78
C LEU A 153 4.90 23.37 31.38
N VAL A 154 4.93 22.04 31.27
CA VAL A 154 4.66 21.34 30.01
C VAL A 154 3.23 21.60 29.54
N LEU A 155 2.24 21.55 30.45
CA LEU A 155 0.85 21.86 30.11
C LEU A 155 0.68 23.30 29.60
N LYS A 156 1.39 24.27 30.20
CA LYS A 156 1.40 25.65 29.69
C LYS A 156 1.97 25.74 28.27
N ALA A 157 2.98 24.93 27.94
CA ALA A 157 3.53 24.90 26.59
C ALA A 157 2.52 24.34 25.58
N VAL A 158 1.77 23.30 25.96
CA VAL A 158 0.66 22.75 25.17
C VAL A 158 -0.44 23.81 24.97
N ASP A 159 -0.85 24.51 26.03
CA ASP A 159 -1.86 25.58 25.95
C ASP A 159 -1.43 26.72 25.01
N LEU A 160 -0.13 27.04 24.95
CA LEU A 160 0.40 28.01 23.99
C LEU A 160 0.22 27.53 22.54
N LEU A 161 0.50 26.26 22.25
CA LEU A 161 0.31 25.67 20.92
C LEU A 161 -1.17 25.57 20.52
N HIS A 162 -2.09 25.42 21.48
CA HIS A 162 -3.52 25.39 21.19
C HIS A 162 -4.14 26.73 20.82
N GLN A 163 -3.43 27.84 21.03
CA GLN A 163 -3.89 29.13 20.55
C GLN A 163 -4.06 29.07 19.03
N GLU A 164 -5.16 29.62 18.51
CA GLU A 164 -5.50 29.58 17.09
C GLU A 164 -4.34 30.02 16.18
N ARG A 165 -3.56 31.00 16.63
CA ARG A 165 -2.38 31.52 15.94
C ARG A 165 -1.22 30.54 15.81
N TYR A 166 -1.08 29.55 16.70
CA TYR A 166 0.07 28.63 16.73
C TYR A 166 -0.32 27.17 16.50
N ARG A 167 -1.62 26.87 16.37
CA ARG A 167 -2.13 25.49 16.27
C ARG A 167 -1.57 24.70 15.10
N HIS A 168 -1.23 25.37 13.99
CA HIS A 168 -0.59 24.72 12.83
C HIS A 168 0.87 24.32 13.07
N LEU A 169 1.50 24.83 14.13
CA LEU A 169 2.86 24.47 14.53
C LEU A 169 2.88 23.21 15.40
N ASP A 170 1.74 22.76 15.93
CA ASP A 170 1.69 21.59 16.80
C ASP A 170 1.97 20.30 16.01
N LEU A 171 3.03 19.59 16.39
CA LEU A 171 3.40 18.29 15.83
C LEU A 171 2.80 17.13 16.64
N GLY A 172 2.40 17.38 17.88
CA GLY A 172 1.88 16.39 18.81
C GLY A 172 2.79 16.06 20.00
N LEU A 173 2.42 14.99 20.71
CA LEU A 173 3.02 14.60 21.98
C LEU A 173 3.91 13.36 21.83
N LEU A 174 5.08 13.37 22.45
CA LEU A 174 6.01 12.24 22.56
C LEU A 174 5.99 11.70 24.00
N CYS A 175 5.56 10.46 24.17
CA CYS A 175 5.38 9.80 25.46
C CYS A 175 6.30 8.58 25.58
N THR A 176 7.21 8.59 26.56
CA THR A 176 8.02 7.40 26.89
C THR A 176 7.20 6.45 27.76
N ILE A 177 7.15 5.18 27.39
CA ILE A 177 6.33 4.17 28.07
C ILE A 177 7.01 3.75 29.39
N ASP A 178 6.26 3.81 30.49
CA ASP A 178 6.57 3.15 31.76
C ASP A 178 5.43 2.21 32.13
N VAL A 179 5.73 0.91 32.14
CA VAL A 179 4.78 -0.19 32.42
C VAL A 179 4.23 -0.16 33.85
N ALA A 180 4.83 0.63 34.74
CA ALA A 180 4.30 0.81 36.08
C ALA A 180 3.20 1.88 36.16
N ASN A 181 2.93 2.61 35.08
CA ASN A 181 1.78 3.51 34.95
C ASN A 181 0.57 2.77 34.37
N ASP A 182 -0.64 3.21 34.71
CA ASP A 182 -1.85 2.70 34.07
C ASP A 182 -1.91 3.18 32.60
N PRO A 183 -1.90 2.27 31.60
CA PRO A 183 -1.91 2.64 30.19
C PRO A 183 -3.13 3.47 29.79
N VAL A 184 -4.30 3.19 30.39
CA VAL A 184 -5.55 3.89 30.04
C VAL A 184 -5.52 5.30 30.59
N ALA A 185 -5.11 5.51 31.85
CA ALA A 185 -4.95 6.85 32.42
C ALA A 185 -3.93 7.70 31.64
N VAL A 186 -2.79 7.11 31.25
CA VAL A 186 -1.79 7.81 30.42
C VAL A 186 -2.39 8.23 29.09
N TYR A 187 -3.01 7.30 28.36
CA TYR A 187 -3.62 7.60 27.07
C TYR A 187 -4.74 8.65 27.17
N ASP A 188 -5.65 8.51 28.12
CA ASP A 188 -6.77 9.43 28.30
C ASP A 188 -6.26 10.84 28.66
N ALA A 189 -5.26 10.96 29.53
CA ALA A 189 -4.65 12.25 29.88
C ALA A 189 -3.98 12.95 28.67
N LEU A 190 -3.31 12.18 27.80
CA LEU A 190 -2.75 12.73 26.56
C LEU A 190 -3.85 13.12 25.57
N LEU A 191 -4.92 12.33 25.47
CA LEU A 191 -6.05 12.59 24.58
C LEU A 191 -6.84 13.83 24.99
N GLU A 192 -7.01 14.09 26.29
CA GLU A 192 -7.69 15.29 26.82
C GLU A 192 -7.06 16.59 26.34
N LEU A 193 -5.76 16.56 26.01
CA LEU A 193 -5.05 17.69 25.42
C LEU A 193 -5.35 17.86 23.92
N ALA A 194 -6.20 17.03 23.31
CA ALA A 194 -6.57 17.11 21.89
C ALA A 194 -5.37 17.31 20.91
N PRO A 195 -4.25 16.58 21.08
CA PRO A 195 -3.07 16.77 20.22
C PRO A 195 -3.35 16.29 18.79
N PRO A 196 -2.63 16.80 17.77
CA PRO A 196 -2.77 16.34 16.39
C PRO A 196 -2.22 14.91 16.19
N ARG A 197 -1.34 14.44 17.10
CA ARG A 197 -0.73 13.11 17.07
C ARG A 197 -0.19 12.74 18.45
N ILE A 198 -0.16 11.44 18.75
CA ILE A 198 0.57 10.87 19.89
C ILE A 198 1.64 9.89 19.37
N ASP A 199 2.81 9.91 19.99
CA ASP A 199 3.89 8.97 19.73
C ASP A 199 4.35 8.27 21.02
N PHE A 200 4.04 6.97 21.11
CA PHE A 200 4.51 6.13 22.21
C PHE A 200 5.88 5.54 21.90
N LEU A 201 6.84 5.78 22.80
CA LEU A 201 8.24 5.39 22.66
C LEU A 201 8.60 4.34 23.70
N LEU A 202 9.13 3.20 23.25
CA LEU A 202 9.74 2.24 24.17
C LEU A 202 11.00 2.88 24.80
N PRO A 203 11.22 2.74 26.12
CA PRO A 203 12.45 3.21 26.73
C PRO A 203 13.64 2.49 26.07
N HIS A 204 14.74 3.21 25.88
CA HIS A 204 15.93 2.56 25.35
C HIS A 204 16.47 1.56 26.37
N ALA A 205 16.72 0.34 25.90
CA ALA A 205 17.23 -0.76 26.70
C ALA A 205 18.10 -1.66 25.82
N THR A 206 18.92 -2.50 26.43
CA THR A 206 19.77 -3.48 25.74
C THR A 206 19.71 -4.82 26.47
N TRP A 207 20.39 -5.85 25.97
CA TRP A 207 20.52 -7.09 26.74
C TRP A 207 21.44 -6.96 27.96
N GLU A 208 22.32 -5.95 27.99
CA GLU A 208 23.16 -5.65 29.16
C GLU A 208 22.37 -4.92 30.25
N GLU A 209 21.51 -4.01 29.83
CA GLU A 209 20.62 -3.22 30.69
C GLU A 209 19.18 -3.40 30.20
N PRO A 210 18.53 -4.51 30.60
CA PRO A 210 17.19 -4.85 30.13
C PRO A 210 16.14 -3.88 30.68
N PRO A 211 15.01 -3.73 29.97
CA PRO A 211 13.97 -2.81 30.39
C PRO A 211 13.33 -3.26 31.71
N PRO A 212 12.86 -2.31 32.54
CA PRO A 212 12.20 -2.65 33.81
C PRO A 212 10.92 -3.45 33.58
N ARG A 213 10.78 -4.57 34.28
CA ARG A 213 9.58 -5.43 34.26
C ARG A 213 9.16 -5.75 35.69
N PRO A 214 8.39 -4.88 36.36
CA PRO A 214 8.05 -5.03 37.78
C PRO A 214 7.35 -6.35 38.11
N ASP A 215 6.55 -6.88 37.18
CA ASP A 215 5.82 -8.15 37.30
C ASP A 215 6.60 -9.37 36.74
N GLY A 216 7.79 -9.14 36.18
CA GLY A 216 8.59 -10.17 35.49
C GLY A 216 8.00 -10.67 34.17
N SER A 217 6.91 -10.08 33.67
CA SER A 217 6.24 -10.54 32.45
C SER A 217 7.10 -10.24 31.21
N PRO A 218 7.38 -11.25 30.37
CA PRO A 218 8.13 -11.05 29.13
C PRO A 218 7.37 -10.21 28.10
N THR A 219 6.07 -9.97 28.31
CA THR A 219 5.18 -9.20 27.43
C THR A 219 4.54 -8.00 28.13
N ALA A 220 5.13 -7.52 29.25
CA ALA A 220 4.61 -6.40 30.02
C ALA A 220 4.36 -5.12 29.18
N TYR A 221 5.30 -4.78 28.29
CA TYR A 221 5.16 -3.61 27.42
C TYR A 221 4.08 -3.84 26.35
N ALA A 222 3.99 -5.05 25.79
CA ALA A 222 2.92 -5.37 24.85
C ALA A 222 1.55 -5.27 25.51
N ALA A 223 1.38 -5.80 26.72
CA ALA A 223 0.12 -5.72 27.46
C ALA A 223 -0.29 -4.26 27.73
N TRP A 224 0.66 -3.43 28.13
CA TRP A 224 0.46 -1.99 28.33
C TRP A 224 0.02 -1.29 27.03
N ILE A 225 0.76 -1.52 25.95
CA ILE A 225 0.50 -0.91 24.63
C ILE A 225 -0.85 -1.37 24.07
N LEU A 226 -1.18 -2.66 24.20
CA LEU A 226 -2.45 -3.22 23.72
C LEU A 226 -3.65 -2.69 24.50
N ALA A 227 -3.52 -2.44 25.81
CA ALA A 227 -4.58 -1.79 26.59
C ALA A 227 -4.84 -0.35 26.11
N ALA A 228 -3.78 0.41 25.81
CA ALA A 228 -3.90 1.73 25.20
C ALA A 228 -4.49 1.65 23.77
N PHE A 229 -4.11 0.63 22.99
CA PHE A 229 -4.68 0.38 21.66
C PHE A 229 -6.18 0.10 21.71
N ASP A 230 -6.62 -0.76 22.63
CA ASP A 230 -8.03 -1.09 22.83
C ASP A 230 -8.82 0.17 23.18
N ARG A 231 -8.31 0.97 24.12
CA ARG A 231 -8.91 2.26 24.49
C ARG A 231 -9.00 3.22 23.30
N TRP A 232 -7.92 3.36 22.52
CA TRP A 232 -7.89 4.21 21.32
C TRP A 232 -8.90 3.76 20.26
N ASN A 233 -8.99 2.45 20.03
CA ASN A 233 -9.89 1.86 19.04
C ASN A 233 -11.36 2.00 19.46
N ASP A 234 -11.70 1.71 20.73
CA ASP A 234 -13.06 1.81 21.28
C ASP A 234 -13.60 3.25 21.25
N ARG A 235 -12.72 4.25 21.26
CA ARG A 235 -13.07 5.67 21.12
C ARG A 235 -13.20 6.13 19.67
N GLY A 236 -13.11 5.22 18.70
CA GLY A 236 -13.20 5.54 17.28
C GLY A 236 -11.93 6.17 16.70
N ARG A 237 -10.76 5.92 17.32
CA ARG A 237 -9.44 6.40 16.85
C ARG A 237 -9.36 7.92 16.68
N PRO A 238 -9.67 8.71 17.73
CA PRO A 238 -9.87 10.16 17.62
C PRO A 238 -8.63 10.98 17.23
N VAL A 239 -7.43 10.41 17.40
CA VAL A 239 -6.14 11.02 17.11
C VAL A 239 -5.19 9.95 16.54
N PRO A 240 -4.38 10.25 15.51
CA PRO A 240 -3.30 9.39 15.05
C PRO A 240 -2.32 9.00 16.17
N VAL A 241 -2.08 7.70 16.35
CA VAL A 241 -1.02 7.19 17.24
C VAL A 241 0.03 6.48 16.40
N ARG A 242 1.22 7.05 16.28
CA ARG A 242 2.24 6.64 15.29
C ARG A 242 2.63 5.16 15.39
N LEU A 243 2.77 4.64 16.62
CA LEU A 243 3.08 3.23 16.87
C LEU A 243 1.97 2.31 16.31
N PHE A 244 0.70 2.63 16.60
CA PHE A 244 -0.45 1.84 16.15
C PHE A 244 -0.61 1.90 14.63
N GLU A 245 -0.49 3.10 14.05
CA GLU A 245 -0.51 3.28 12.59
C GLU A 245 0.61 2.50 11.89
N SER A 246 1.79 2.41 12.49
CA SER A 246 2.91 1.62 11.92
C SER A 246 2.61 0.13 11.89
N VAL A 247 2.04 -0.43 12.96
CA VAL A 247 1.65 -1.85 13.01
C VAL A 247 0.51 -2.11 12.02
N LEU A 248 -0.54 -1.29 12.01
CA LEU A 248 -1.67 -1.40 11.07
C LEU A 248 -1.21 -1.31 9.61
N SER A 249 -0.37 -0.32 9.28
CA SER A 249 0.18 -0.12 7.93
C SER A 249 0.99 -1.34 7.48
N THR A 250 1.90 -1.83 8.32
CA THR A 250 2.76 -2.97 7.97
C THR A 250 2.00 -4.29 7.82
N LEU A 251 0.94 -4.52 8.60
CA LEU A 251 0.02 -5.66 8.46
C LEU A 251 -0.75 -5.63 7.13
N ASN A 252 -0.99 -4.44 6.58
CA ASN A 252 -1.75 -4.21 5.35
C ASN A 252 -0.90 -4.09 4.08
N GLY A 253 0.41 -4.33 4.14
CA GLY A 253 1.26 -4.20 2.96
C GLY A 253 2.05 -2.89 2.90
N GLY A 254 1.72 -1.90 3.74
CA GLY A 254 2.37 -0.59 3.78
C GLY A 254 3.69 -0.54 4.57
N PRO A 255 4.35 0.64 4.58
CA PRO A 255 5.58 0.88 5.32
C PRO A 255 5.33 1.14 6.81
N SER A 256 6.38 1.01 7.63
CA SER A 256 6.37 1.53 9.01
C SER A 256 6.54 3.05 9.01
N LEU A 257 5.97 3.74 10.01
CA LEU A 257 6.11 5.19 10.21
C LEU A 257 7.15 5.53 11.29
N THR A 258 7.91 4.54 11.74
CA THR A 258 8.96 4.67 12.75
C THR A 258 10.14 3.74 12.44
N GLU A 259 11.36 4.15 12.76
CA GLU A 259 12.54 3.27 12.66
C GLU A 259 12.56 2.16 13.72
N SER A 260 11.74 2.27 14.76
CA SER A 260 11.66 1.26 15.82
C SER A 260 10.95 -0.03 15.39
N LEU A 261 10.20 0.04 14.28
CA LEU A 261 9.39 -1.04 13.71
C LEU A 261 9.62 -1.11 12.20
N GLY A 262 9.36 -2.29 11.63
CA GLY A 262 9.48 -2.51 10.19
C GLY A 262 10.91 -2.66 9.67
N LEU A 263 11.02 -3.01 8.39
CA LEU A 263 12.28 -3.31 7.71
C LEU A 263 12.76 -2.17 6.79
N ALA A 264 12.12 -1.01 6.87
CA ALA A 264 12.52 0.15 6.09
C ALA A 264 13.95 0.56 6.45
N PRO A 265 14.80 0.90 5.46
CA PRO A 265 16.17 1.29 5.73
C PRO A 265 16.21 2.61 6.52
N THR A 266 17.10 2.70 7.51
CA THR A 266 17.33 3.97 8.21
C THR A 266 17.98 5.00 7.29
N ASP A 267 17.35 6.16 7.14
CA ASP A 267 17.81 7.31 6.36
C ASP A 267 18.04 8.55 7.26
N LEU A 268 18.43 8.30 8.51
CA LEU A 268 18.74 9.28 9.55
C LEU A 268 20.24 9.41 9.85
N VAL A 269 20.70 10.66 10.03
CA VAL A 269 22.04 11.00 10.54
C VAL A 269 21.94 12.05 11.66
N VAL A 270 22.81 11.95 12.66
CA VAL A 270 22.90 12.94 13.73
C VAL A 270 24.06 13.89 13.46
N VAL A 271 23.82 15.18 13.65
CA VAL A 271 24.85 16.22 13.65
C VAL A 271 24.97 16.76 15.07
N GLU A 272 26.10 16.50 15.72
CA GLU A 272 26.38 16.97 17.07
C GLU A 272 26.71 18.48 17.11
N THR A 273 26.67 19.06 18.31
CA THR A 273 26.90 20.51 18.53
C THR A 273 28.27 21.03 18.03
N ASP A 274 29.28 20.17 17.88
CA ASP A 274 30.58 20.54 17.32
C ASP A 274 30.72 20.29 15.81
N GLY A 275 29.68 19.74 15.17
CA GLY A 275 29.69 19.35 13.76
C GLY A 275 30.14 17.91 13.50
N THR A 276 30.36 17.11 14.55
CA THR A 276 30.58 15.66 14.40
C THR A 276 29.35 15.01 13.77
N LEU A 277 29.57 14.10 12.84
CA LEU A 277 28.52 13.29 12.22
C LEU A 277 28.46 11.94 12.93
N GLU A 278 27.32 11.62 13.50
CA GLU A 278 27.08 10.36 14.21
C GLU A 278 26.00 9.54 13.52
N GLN A 279 25.97 8.25 13.86
CA GLN A 279 24.83 7.39 13.60
C GLN A 279 23.61 7.87 14.42
N VAL A 280 22.52 7.09 14.46
CA VAL A 280 21.38 7.41 15.33
C VAL A 280 21.83 7.52 16.79
N ASP A 281 21.31 8.51 17.49
CA ASP A 281 21.69 8.83 18.87
C ASP A 281 21.28 7.74 19.85
N SER A 282 20.21 6.98 19.58
CA SER A 282 19.81 5.85 20.42
C SER A 282 20.94 4.85 20.68
N LEU A 283 21.90 4.69 19.75
CA LEU A 283 23.07 3.83 19.91
C LEU A 283 23.92 4.17 21.14
N LYS A 284 23.85 5.39 21.65
CA LYS A 284 24.49 5.83 22.91
C LYS A 284 24.07 4.99 24.13
N SER A 285 22.95 4.28 24.02
CA SER A 285 22.49 3.33 25.05
C SER A 285 23.31 2.03 25.10
N ALA A 286 24.03 1.68 24.03
CA ALA A 286 24.72 0.40 23.91
C ALA A 286 26.07 0.37 24.63
N TYR A 287 26.95 1.31 24.31
CA TYR A 287 28.28 1.45 24.91
C TYR A 287 28.90 2.81 24.56
N GLN A 288 29.95 3.21 25.28
CA GLN A 288 30.68 4.45 25.02
C GLN A 288 31.22 4.51 23.57
N GLY A 289 30.83 5.53 22.82
CA GLY A 289 31.23 5.76 21.44
C GLY A 289 30.46 4.95 20.40
N ALA A 290 29.39 4.24 20.76
CA ALA A 290 28.63 3.39 19.84
C ALA A 290 28.06 4.12 18.62
N ALA A 291 27.69 5.40 18.77
CA ALA A 291 27.17 6.21 17.68
C ALA A 291 28.26 6.84 16.78
N ALA A 292 29.55 6.77 17.18
CA ALA A 292 30.62 7.46 16.47
C ALA A 292 30.85 6.90 15.06
N THR A 293 31.07 7.80 14.09
CA THR A 293 31.47 7.44 12.72
C THR A 293 32.90 7.86 12.38
N GLY A 294 33.47 8.79 13.16
CA GLY A 294 34.74 9.44 12.87
C GLY A 294 34.66 10.60 11.87
N PHE A 295 33.46 10.96 11.40
CA PHE A 295 33.24 12.01 10.42
C PHE A 295 32.75 13.34 11.03
N ASP A 296 32.89 14.41 10.25
CA ASP A 296 32.49 15.77 10.60
C ASP A 296 32.05 16.56 9.35
N VAL A 297 31.19 17.56 9.53
CA VAL A 297 30.64 18.40 8.45
C VAL A 297 31.68 19.27 7.74
N TYR A 298 32.84 19.48 8.35
CA TYR A 298 33.88 20.35 7.78
C TYR A 298 34.63 19.62 6.66
N ARG A 299 34.89 18.32 6.84
CA ARG A 299 35.75 17.52 5.96
C ARG A 299 34.98 16.51 5.12
N HIS A 300 33.82 16.05 5.58
CA HIS A 300 33.12 14.91 5.00
C HIS A 300 31.75 15.31 4.44
N SER A 301 31.29 14.55 3.45
CA SER A 301 29.94 14.62 2.92
C SER A 301 29.00 13.70 3.69
N PHE A 302 27.70 13.91 3.55
CA PHE A 302 26.71 12.97 4.07
C PHE A 302 26.75 11.60 3.38
N ASP A 303 27.22 11.53 2.13
CA ASP A 303 27.41 10.26 1.43
C ASP A 303 28.55 9.42 2.03
N ASP A 304 29.61 10.07 2.51
CA ASP A 304 30.71 9.37 3.21
C ASP A 304 30.17 8.69 4.47
N VAL A 305 29.29 9.38 5.21
CA VAL A 305 28.62 8.83 6.39
C VAL A 305 27.61 7.75 6.01
N ALA A 306 26.83 7.93 4.93
CA ALA A 306 25.89 6.93 4.45
C ALA A 306 26.61 5.63 4.04
N ALA A 307 27.85 5.74 3.55
CA ALA A 307 28.70 4.60 3.21
C ALA A 307 29.34 3.91 4.43
N HIS A 308 29.29 4.52 5.63
CA HIS A 308 29.87 3.96 6.85
C HIS A 308 29.28 2.57 7.18
N PRO A 309 30.09 1.54 7.51
CA PRO A 309 29.59 0.19 7.77
C PRO A 309 28.48 0.11 8.84
N GLY A 310 28.59 0.90 9.91
CA GLY A 310 27.57 0.97 10.97
C GLY A 310 26.25 1.62 10.54
N VAL A 311 26.27 2.49 9.52
CA VAL A 311 25.04 3.01 8.90
C VAL A 311 24.47 1.96 7.94
N ARG A 312 25.33 1.41 7.06
CA ARG A 312 24.93 0.45 6.03
C ARG A 312 24.25 -0.79 6.59
N VAL A 313 24.71 -1.33 7.72
CA VAL A 313 24.10 -2.53 8.34
C VAL A 313 22.62 -2.34 8.70
N ARG A 314 22.21 -1.10 9.02
CA ARG A 314 20.83 -0.72 9.35
C ARG A 314 19.96 -0.42 8.13
N GLN A 315 20.58 -0.39 6.94
CA GLN A 315 19.90 -0.20 5.66
C GLN A 315 19.69 -1.51 4.89
N LEU A 316 20.04 -2.65 5.49
CA LEU A 316 19.96 -3.97 4.85
C LEU A 316 18.57 -4.63 4.92
N GLY A 317 17.60 -4.00 5.59
CA GLY A 317 16.28 -4.59 5.84
C GLY A 317 16.40 -5.96 6.52
N LEU A 318 15.77 -6.99 5.96
CA LEU A 318 15.81 -8.35 6.53
C LEU A 318 17.23 -8.96 6.55
N ALA A 319 18.10 -8.60 5.59
CA ALA A 319 19.45 -9.15 5.61
C ALA A 319 20.30 -8.63 6.78
N GLY A 320 19.87 -7.53 7.41
CA GLY A 320 20.50 -6.91 8.58
C GLY A 320 19.92 -7.35 9.92
N VAL A 321 19.03 -8.35 9.97
CA VAL A 321 18.50 -8.90 11.22
C VAL A 321 19.03 -10.32 11.49
N ALA A 322 19.03 -10.72 12.76
CA ALA A 322 19.48 -12.03 13.20
C ALA A 322 18.70 -13.19 12.57
N ASP A 323 19.29 -14.37 12.52
CA ASP A 323 18.70 -15.55 11.86
C ASP A 323 17.30 -15.92 12.38
N THR A 324 17.10 -15.80 13.69
CA THR A 324 15.80 -15.97 14.34
C THR A 324 14.75 -15.02 13.76
N CYS A 325 15.10 -13.74 13.59
CA CYS A 325 14.21 -12.74 13.02
C CYS A 325 13.93 -13.01 11.54
N ARG A 326 14.92 -13.46 10.76
CA ARG A 326 14.73 -13.78 9.33
C ARG A 326 13.70 -14.88 9.07
N ARG A 327 13.47 -15.75 10.06
CA ARG A 327 12.49 -16.85 10.00
C ARG A 327 11.19 -16.53 10.74
N CYS A 328 11.06 -15.34 11.33
CA CYS A 328 9.94 -14.97 12.17
C CYS A 328 8.79 -14.38 11.32
N PRO A 329 7.56 -14.92 11.39
CA PRO A 329 6.44 -14.45 10.57
C PRO A 329 6.04 -12.97 10.80
N VAL A 330 6.37 -12.39 11.96
CA VAL A 330 6.04 -10.99 12.29
C VAL A 330 7.17 -10.00 12.00
N VAL A 331 8.33 -10.47 11.53
CA VAL A 331 9.54 -9.64 11.37
C VAL A 331 9.33 -8.46 10.44
N ARG A 332 8.42 -8.58 9.48
CA ARG A 332 8.08 -7.49 8.57
C ARG A 332 7.48 -6.30 9.31
N SER A 333 6.67 -6.56 10.34
CA SER A 333 6.04 -5.52 11.14
C SER A 333 6.95 -5.06 12.29
N CYS A 334 7.59 -5.99 13.01
CA CYS A 334 8.45 -5.60 14.13
C CYS A 334 9.85 -5.12 13.72
N GLY A 335 10.33 -5.51 12.53
CA GLY A 335 11.65 -5.16 12.03
C GLY A 335 12.82 -5.83 12.74
N GLY A 336 12.57 -6.72 13.71
CA GLY A 336 13.54 -7.14 14.72
C GLY A 336 13.74 -6.13 15.86
N GLY A 337 12.88 -5.11 15.96
CA GLY A 337 12.97 -3.99 16.90
C GLY A 337 14.07 -2.99 16.55
N LEU A 338 14.13 -1.88 17.28
CA LEU A 338 15.17 -0.86 17.08
C LEU A 338 16.57 -1.48 17.20
N TYR A 339 17.48 -1.11 16.29
CA TYR A 339 18.81 -1.73 16.20
C TYR A 339 19.58 -1.69 17.54
N THR A 340 19.52 -0.56 18.25
CA THR A 340 20.11 -0.38 19.59
C THR A 340 19.64 -1.44 20.59
N HIS A 341 18.35 -1.81 20.55
CA HIS A 341 17.75 -2.76 21.48
C HIS A 341 18.26 -4.20 21.30
N ARG A 342 19.04 -4.46 20.25
CA ARG A 342 19.65 -5.77 19.95
C ARG A 342 21.04 -5.94 20.54
N TYR A 343 21.60 -4.88 21.13
CA TYR A 343 22.95 -4.93 21.66
C TYR A 343 23.06 -5.91 22.83
N ARG A 344 24.09 -6.77 22.77
CA ARG A 344 24.54 -7.64 23.85
C ARG A 344 26.07 -7.67 23.85
N ALA A 345 26.70 -7.53 25.01
CA ALA A 345 28.16 -7.59 25.12
C ALA A 345 28.66 -8.96 24.63
N GLY A 346 29.81 -8.95 23.93
CA GLY A 346 30.39 -10.14 23.31
C GLY A 346 29.71 -10.63 22.02
N HIS A 347 28.46 -10.24 21.76
CA HIS A 347 27.69 -10.66 20.58
C HIS A 347 27.32 -9.50 19.64
N GLY A 348 27.50 -8.25 20.06
CA GLY A 348 27.18 -7.07 19.26
C GLY A 348 25.68 -6.91 19.03
N PHE A 349 25.27 -6.56 17.81
CA PHE A 349 23.88 -6.24 17.46
C PHE A 349 23.14 -7.34 16.69
N ASP A 350 23.80 -8.49 16.43
CA ASP A 350 23.20 -9.63 15.70
C ASP A 350 22.36 -10.52 16.62
N ASN A 351 21.42 -9.90 17.33
CA ASN A 351 20.49 -10.57 18.25
C ASN A 351 19.06 -10.10 17.97
N PRO A 352 18.03 -10.85 18.40
CA PRO A 352 16.70 -10.28 18.56
C PRO A 352 16.72 -9.08 19.52
N SER A 353 15.79 -8.16 19.37
CA SER A 353 15.60 -7.06 20.32
C SER A 353 15.34 -7.59 21.73
N VAL A 354 15.79 -6.87 22.77
CA VAL A 354 15.41 -7.14 24.17
C VAL A 354 13.89 -7.05 24.40
N TYR A 355 13.15 -6.43 23.48
CA TYR A 355 11.69 -6.40 23.43
C TYR A 355 11.08 -7.46 22.49
N CYS A 356 11.82 -8.49 22.06
CA CYS A 356 11.32 -9.41 21.02
C CYS A 356 9.97 -10.05 21.37
N ALA A 357 9.79 -10.50 22.61
CA ALA A 357 8.53 -11.09 23.07
C ALA A 357 7.38 -10.07 23.07
N ASP A 358 7.65 -8.84 23.52
CA ASP A 358 6.66 -7.76 23.48
C ASP A 358 6.27 -7.40 22.04
N LEU A 359 7.24 -7.24 21.16
CA LEU A 359 7.00 -6.85 19.77
C LEU A 359 6.19 -7.92 19.02
N GLU A 360 6.47 -9.20 19.25
CA GLU A 360 5.65 -10.28 18.68
C GLU A 360 4.23 -10.26 19.23
N ALA A 361 4.07 -10.16 20.55
CA ALA A 361 2.76 -10.10 21.19
C ALA A 361 1.95 -8.87 20.76
N LEU A 362 2.60 -7.72 20.57
CA LEU A 362 1.98 -6.50 20.08
C LEU A 362 1.45 -6.67 18.65
N VAL A 363 2.29 -7.14 17.72
CA VAL A 363 1.91 -7.29 16.31
C VAL A 363 0.75 -8.28 16.18
N ARG A 364 0.85 -9.46 16.81
CA ARG A 364 -0.23 -10.46 16.80
C ARG A 364 -1.48 -9.94 17.49
N GLY A 365 -1.31 -9.27 18.64
CA GLY A 365 -2.43 -8.72 19.40
C GLY A 365 -3.22 -7.67 18.62
N VAL A 366 -2.55 -6.81 17.85
CA VAL A 366 -3.19 -5.87 16.94
C VAL A 366 -3.84 -6.60 15.77
N GLU A 367 -3.14 -7.55 15.13
CA GLU A 367 -3.69 -8.38 14.05
C GLU A 367 -4.99 -9.06 14.46
N ASP A 368 -5.02 -9.71 15.63
CA ASP A 368 -6.21 -10.41 16.14
C ASP A 368 -7.41 -9.47 16.37
N ARG A 369 -7.14 -8.25 16.84
CA ARG A 369 -8.18 -7.22 17.09
C ARG A 369 -8.72 -6.62 15.81
N THR A 370 -7.89 -6.54 14.78
CA THR A 370 -8.22 -5.77 13.57
C THR A 370 -8.47 -6.63 12.36
N ALA A 371 -8.20 -7.94 12.41
CA ALA A 371 -8.24 -8.85 11.26
C ALA A 371 -9.50 -8.67 10.40
N ALA A 372 -10.68 -8.59 11.01
CA ALA A 372 -11.94 -8.39 10.29
C ALA A 372 -12.05 -7.01 9.60
N ALA A 373 -11.45 -5.97 10.17
CA ALA A 373 -11.46 -4.61 9.63
C ALA A 373 -10.29 -4.34 8.66
N THR A 374 -9.18 -5.06 8.78
CA THR A 374 -8.00 -4.96 7.91
C THR A 374 -8.06 -5.87 6.70
N ALA A 375 -8.90 -6.92 6.75
CA ALA A 375 -9.13 -7.80 5.62
C ALA A 375 -9.94 -7.10 4.53
N ALA A 376 -9.44 -7.14 3.29
CA ALA A 376 -10.22 -6.70 2.14
C ALA A 376 -11.42 -7.65 1.95
N PRO A 377 -12.68 -7.15 2.00
CA PRO A 377 -13.85 -8.02 1.88
C PRO A 377 -13.91 -8.77 0.55
N ALA A 378 -13.33 -8.21 -0.52
CA ALA A 378 -13.18 -8.84 -1.83
C ALA A 378 -12.45 -10.20 -1.80
N VAL A 379 -11.61 -10.46 -0.79
CA VAL A 379 -10.94 -11.76 -0.62
C VAL A 379 -11.93 -12.86 -0.24
N THR A 380 -12.93 -12.52 0.56
CA THR A 380 -13.90 -13.48 1.11
C THR A 380 -15.25 -13.48 0.42
N ASP A 381 -15.60 -12.39 -0.28
CA ASP A 381 -16.87 -12.23 -1.00
C ASP A 381 -16.62 -11.94 -2.50
N PRO A 382 -16.93 -12.92 -3.39
CA PRO A 382 -16.80 -12.74 -4.82
C PRO A 382 -17.65 -11.60 -5.39
N ALA A 383 -18.81 -11.29 -4.81
CA ALA A 383 -19.67 -10.21 -5.28
C ALA A 383 -19.04 -8.85 -4.99
N VAL A 384 -18.38 -8.71 -3.83
CA VAL A 384 -17.61 -7.49 -3.51
C VAL A 384 -16.43 -7.33 -4.47
N LEU A 385 -15.70 -8.41 -4.78
CA LEU A 385 -14.62 -8.33 -5.78
C LEU A 385 -15.13 -7.84 -7.14
N VAL A 386 -16.27 -8.35 -7.63
CA VAL A 386 -16.87 -7.87 -8.88
C VAL A 386 -17.22 -6.38 -8.79
N ALA A 387 -17.83 -5.94 -7.68
CA ALA A 387 -18.19 -4.54 -7.47
C ALA A 387 -16.96 -3.61 -7.44
N GLU A 388 -15.91 -3.97 -6.68
CA GLU A 388 -14.67 -3.19 -6.62
C GLU A 388 -13.96 -3.12 -7.99
N GLN A 389 -14.04 -4.19 -8.79
CA GLN A 389 -13.52 -4.20 -10.15
C GLN A 389 -14.31 -3.28 -11.10
N HIS A 390 -15.63 -3.16 -10.90
CA HIS A 390 -16.43 -2.19 -11.64
C HIS A 390 -16.08 -0.75 -11.23
N GLU A 391 -15.97 -0.49 -9.93
CA GLU A 391 -15.56 0.82 -9.40
C GLU A 391 -14.18 1.25 -9.91
N LEU A 392 -13.19 0.34 -9.92
CA LEU A 392 -11.87 0.61 -10.49
C LEU A 392 -11.97 1.05 -11.96
N THR A 393 -12.88 0.47 -12.74
CA THR A 393 -13.10 0.89 -14.14
C THR A 393 -13.71 2.30 -14.22
N ARG A 394 -14.61 2.68 -13.30
CA ARG A 394 -15.13 4.07 -13.21
C ARG A 394 -14.02 5.06 -12.85
N VAL A 395 -13.19 4.72 -11.86
CA VAL A 395 -12.06 5.56 -11.45
C VAL A 395 -11.12 5.80 -12.62
N LEU A 396 -10.81 4.78 -13.41
CA LEU A 396 -9.99 4.94 -14.63
C LEU A 396 -10.64 5.83 -15.68
N LEU A 397 -11.97 5.80 -15.83
CA LEU A 397 -12.69 6.70 -16.74
C LEU A 397 -12.66 8.15 -16.25
N ALA A 398 -12.85 8.38 -14.94
CA ALA A 398 -12.74 9.70 -14.34
C ALA A 398 -11.31 10.26 -14.42
N GLU A 399 -10.31 9.41 -14.15
CA GLU A 399 -8.89 9.74 -14.30
C GLU A 399 -8.56 10.13 -15.74
N LEU A 400 -9.08 9.39 -16.72
CA LEU A 400 -8.91 9.74 -18.13
C LEU A 400 -9.52 11.11 -18.46
N HIS A 401 -10.69 11.43 -17.90
CA HIS A 401 -11.29 12.75 -18.07
C HIS A 401 -10.40 13.86 -17.48
N SER A 402 -9.88 13.65 -16.28
CA SER A 402 -8.97 14.59 -15.61
C SER A 402 -7.67 14.78 -16.39
N GLU A 403 -7.00 13.68 -16.75
CA GLU A 403 -5.76 13.69 -17.53
C GLU A 403 -5.93 14.34 -18.90
N LEU A 404 -7.09 14.23 -19.53
CA LEU A 404 -7.33 14.94 -20.78
C LEU A 404 -7.23 16.46 -20.59
N ASP A 405 -7.66 17.02 -19.45
CA ASP A 405 -7.54 18.45 -19.11
C ASP A 405 -7.91 19.39 -20.28
N GLY A 406 -9.10 19.17 -20.86
CA GLY A 406 -9.60 19.91 -22.02
C GLY A 406 -9.00 19.50 -23.39
N ARG A 407 -7.90 18.73 -23.43
CA ARG A 407 -7.26 18.23 -24.68
C ARG A 407 -8.14 17.28 -25.48
N GLY A 408 -9.21 16.76 -24.89
CA GLY A 408 -10.22 15.93 -25.57
C GLY A 408 -11.06 16.68 -26.62
N GLY A 409 -11.13 18.02 -26.52
CA GLY A 409 -11.92 18.88 -27.41
C GLY A 409 -13.45 18.73 -27.27
N GLU A 410 -14.19 19.46 -28.10
CA GLU A 410 -15.67 19.54 -28.02
C GLU A 410 -16.36 18.17 -28.07
N ARG A 411 -15.84 17.23 -28.87
CA ARG A 411 -16.42 15.89 -29.01
C ARG A 411 -16.31 15.06 -27.73
N TRP A 412 -15.24 15.24 -26.96
CA TRP A 412 -15.11 14.57 -25.66
C TRP A 412 -16.11 15.16 -24.67
N ALA A 413 -16.21 16.49 -24.60
CA ALA A 413 -17.16 17.17 -23.73
C ALA A 413 -18.62 16.75 -24.05
N GLU A 414 -19.00 16.71 -25.33
CA GLU A 414 -20.33 16.26 -25.77
C GLU A 414 -20.62 14.82 -25.29
N VAL A 415 -19.68 13.90 -25.49
CA VAL A 415 -19.86 12.49 -25.11
C VAL A 415 -19.87 12.31 -23.59
N TRP A 416 -19.08 13.10 -22.86
CA TRP A 416 -19.04 13.07 -21.40
C TRP A 416 -20.37 13.51 -20.79
N GLU A 417 -20.93 14.62 -21.25
CA GLU A 417 -22.27 15.07 -20.84
C GLU A 417 -23.35 14.05 -21.20
N LEU A 418 -23.26 13.44 -22.39
CA LEU A 418 -24.17 12.37 -22.79
C LEU A 418 -24.04 11.13 -21.90
N ALA A 419 -22.84 10.78 -21.44
CA ALA A 419 -22.64 9.67 -20.50
C ALA A 419 -23.43 9.92 -19.20
N GLY A 420 -23.30 11.11 -18.62
CA GLY A 420 -24.06 11.50 -17.42
C GLY A 420 -25.58 11.52 -17.65
N ALA A 421 -26.03 11.94 -18.83
CA ALA A 421 -27.45 11.92 -19.19
C ALA A 421 -28.02 10.49 -19.35
N VAL A 422 -27.23 9.54 -19.86
CA VAL A 422 -27.63 8.13 -19.97
C VAL A 422 -27.64 7.46 -18.61
N GLU A 423 -26.61 7.71 -17.79
CA GLU A 423 -26.50 7.21 -16.42
C GLU A 423 -27.67 7.67 -15.54
N GLY A 424 -28.05 8.96 -15.61
CA GLY A 424 -29.19 9.49 -14.86
C GLY A 424 -30.56 8.93 -15.27
N ARG A 425 -30.64 8.09 -16.32
CA ARG A 425 -31.88 7.53 -16.86
C ARG A 425 -31.90 5.99 -16.87
N SER A 426 -30.76 5.32 -16.68
CA SER A 426 -30.64 3.86 -16.70
C SER A 426 -29.30 3.37 -16.16
N ASP A 427 -29.27 2.13 -15.68
CA ASP A 427 -28.03 1.42 -15.30
C ASP A 427 -27.23 0.92 -16.53
N GLY A 428 -27.64 1.29 -17.75
CA GLY A 428 -27.06 0.79 -19.00
C GLY A 428 -25.58 1.15 -19.17
N LEU A 429 -25.13 2.28 -18.60
CA LEU A 429 -23.71 2.64 -18.65
C LEU A 429 -22.87 1.71 -17.77
N ASP A 430 -23.35 1.41 -16.57
CA ASP A 430 -22.70 0.52 -15.61
C ASP A 430 -22.58 -0.90 -16.19
N GLU A 431 -23.65 -1.40 -16.80
CA GLU A 431 -23.63 -2.71 -17.46
C GLU A 431 -22.61 -2.81 -18.61
N VAL A 432 -22.37 -1.73 -19.34
CA VAL A 432 -21.42 -1.72 -20.46
C VAL A 432 -19.99 -1.44 -19.98
N LEU A 433 -19.80 -0.62 -18.95
CA LEU A 433 -18.50 -0.41 -18.33
C LEU A 433 -18.03 -1.63 -17.52
N ALA A 434 -18.95 -2.46 -17.03
CA ALA A 434 -18.67 -3.78 -16.48
C ALA A 434 -18.08 -4.76 -17.52
N HIS A 435 -18.19 -4.46 -18.83
CA HIS A 435 -17.55 -5.26 -19.86
C HIS A 435 -16.02 -5.23 -19.69
N PRO A 436 -15.34 -6.38 -19.57
CA PRO A 436 -13.91 -6.43 -19.26
C PRO A 436 -13.00 -5.63 -20.20
N TYR A 437 -13.37 -5.50 -21.47
CA TYR A 437 -12.57 -4.75 -22.44
C TYR A 437 -12.67 -3.22 -22.29
N ALA A 438 -13.60 -2.73 -21.47
CA ALA A 438 -13.66 -1.33 -21.08
C ALA A 438 -12.34 -0.89 -20.43
N ARG A 439 -11.83 -1.71 -19.50
CA ARG A 439 -10.56 -1.43 -18.81
C ARG A 439 -9.38 -1.34 -19.78
N THR A 440 -9.36 -2.17 -20.81
CA THR A 440 -8.25 -2.25 -21.76
C THR A 440 -8.01 -0.95 -22.49
N TRP A 441 -9.05 -0.37 -23.07
CA TRP A 441 -8.89 0.88 -23.82
C TRP A 441 -8.65 2.08 -22.89
N LEU A 442 -9.22 2.08 -21.69
CA LEU A 442 -8.98 3.11 -20.67
C LEU A 442 -7.50 3.18 -20.29
N LEU A 443 -6.93 2.02 -19.94
CA LEU A 443 -5.52 1.94 -19.59
C LEU A 443 -4.60 2.32 -20.76
N ASP A 444 -4.90 1.87 -21.97
CA ASP A 444 -4.13 2.25 -23.17
C ASP A 444 -4.17 3.76 -23.45
N CYS A 445 -5.32 4.41 -23.24
CA CYS A 445 -5.45 5.88 -23.35
C CYS A 445 -4.58 6.60 -22.32
N LEU A 446 -4.68 6.19 -21.06
CA LEU A 446 -3.94 6.80 -19.95
C LEU A 446 -2.44 6.68 -20.16
N ASP A 447 -1.94 5.50 -20.54
CA ASP A 447 -0.52 5.30 -20.84
C ASP A 447 -0.07 6.21 -21.99
N ALA A 448 -0.86 6.30 -23.06
CA ALA A 448 -0.53 7.16 -24.21
C ALA A 448 -0.44 8.64 -23.82
N LEU A 449 -1.35 9.11 -22.96
CA LEU A 449 -1.37 10.49 -22.48
C LEU A 449 -0.17 10.80 -21.58
N ARG A 450 0.13 9.90 -20.64
CA ARG A 450 1.24 10.04 -19.68
C ARG A 450 2.61 9.96 -20.35
N GLU A 451 2.73 9.15 -21.39
CA GLU A 451 3.93 9.09 -22.24
C GLU A 451 4.05 10.25 -23.24
N GLY A 452 3.03 11.13 -23.32
CA GLY A 452 3.05 12.27 -24.24
C GLY A 452 3.01 11.89 -25.72
N ARG A 453 2.42 10.74 -26.07
CA ARG A 453 2.40 10.27 -27.46
C ARG A 453 1.56 11.21 -28.36
N PRO A 454 2.01 11.53 -29.59
CA PRO A 454 1.21 12.32 -30.52
C PRO A 454 -0.17 11.69 -30.77
N GLY A 455 -1.23 12.48 -30.61
CA GLY A 455 -2.61 12.02 -30.81
C GLY A 455 -3.18 11.13 -29.70
N ALA A 456 -2.56 11.08 -28.52
CA ALA A 456 -3.01 10.28 -27.37
C ALA A 456 -4.45 10.54 -26.91
N ALA A 457 -5.03 11.70 -27.23
CA ALA A 457 -6.44 12.01 -26.94
C ALA A 457 -7.43 11.35 -27.93
N ALA A 458 -6.98 10.92 -29.12
CA ALA A 458 -7.87 10.37 -30.14
C ALA A 458 -8.54 9.05 -29.73
N PRO A 459 -7.85 8.09 -29.07
CA PRO A 459 -8.46 6.88 -28.52
C PRO A 459 -9.59 7.14 -27.50
N ALA A 460 -9.56 8.25 -26.76
CA ALA A 460 -10.62 8.59 -25.79
C ALA A 460 -12.01 8.70 -26.44
N ARG A 461 -12.08 8.97 -27.76
CA ARG A 461 -13.33 8.95 -28.54
C ARG A 461 -14.02 7.59 -28.54
N MET A 462 -13.37 6.53 -28.05
CA MET A 462 -13.99 5.23 -27.81
C MET A 462 -15.17 5.31 -26.84
N LEU A 463 -15.19 6.25 -25.90
CA LEU A 463 -16.30 6.42 -24.95
C LEU A 463 -17.66 6.54 -25.67
N ALA A 464 -17.72 7.16 -26.85
CA ALA A 464 -18.96 7.28 -27.62
C ALA A 464 -19.59 5.92 -27.96
N ARG A 465 -18.77 4.89 -28.19
CA ARG A 465 -19.25 3.51 -28.46
C ARG A 465 -19.90 2.91 -27.22
N TYR A 466 -19.31 3.15 -26.05
CA TYR A 466 -19.81 2.68 -24.76
C TYR A 466 -21.11 3.39 -24.39
N VAL A 467 -21.17 4.73 -24.54
CA VAL A 467 -22.39 5.52 -24.30
C VAL A 467 -23.51 5.13 -25.27
N ALA A 468 -23.21 4.88 -26.54
CA ALA A 468 -24.21 4.40 -27.49
C ALA A 468 -24.73 2.99 -27.13
N ALA A 469 -23.85 2.06 -26.79
CA ALA A 469 -24.26 0.73 -26.33
C ALA A 469 -25.09 0.79 -25.05
N ALA A 470 -24.72 1.69 -24.12
CA ALA A 470 -25.43 1.94 -22.87
C ALA A 470 -26.83 2.51 -23.12
N ALA A 471 -26.97 3.50 -24.00
CA ALA A 471 -28.27 4.06 -24.39
C ALA A 471 -29.18 2.99 -25.01
N VAL A 472 -28.64 2.13 -25.87
CA VAL A 472 -29.39 1.02 -26.49
C VAL A 472 -29.84 0.00 -25.43
N ARG A 473 -28.96 -0.39 -24.51
CA ARG A 473 -29.30 -1.33 -23.42
C ARG A 473 -30.32 -0.77 -22.44
N GLY A 474 -30.10 0.47 -21.99
CA GLY A 474 -30.98 1.19 -21.08
C GLY A 474 -32.27 1.68 -21.74
N ARG A 475 -32.45 1.45 -23.05
CA ARG A 475 -33.58 1.94 -23.86
C ARG A 475 -33.78 3.45 -23.72
N VAL A 476 -32.68 4.19 -23.58
CA VAL A 476 -32.67 5.64 -23.46
C VAL A 476 -32.67 6.25 -24.85
N ASP A 477 -33.75 6.96 -25.17
CA ASP A 477 -33.93 7.58 -26.48
C ASP A 477 -33.12 8.87 -26.64
N VAL A 478 -31.80 8.72 -26.79
CA VAL A 478 -30.84 9.81 -26.98
C VAL A 478 -29.95 9.49 -28.18
N PRO A 479 -29.78 10.41 -29.15
CA PRO A 479 -28.88 10.21 -30.28
C PRO A 479 -27.41 10.34 -29.83
N VAL A 480 -26.60 9.31 -30.11
CA VAL A 480 -25.17 9.30 -29.79
C VAL A 480 -24.36 9.24 -31.08
N ARG A 481 -23.46 10.20 -31.28
CA ARG A 481 -22.58 10.25 -32.46
C ARG A 481 -21.33 9.41 -32.23
N VAL A 482 -21.20 8.33 -32.99
CA VAL A 482 -20.12 7.35 -32.82
C VAL A 482 -19.18 7.34 -34.02
N PRO A 483 -17.88 7.62 -33.83
CA PRO A 483 -16.91 7.48 -34.90
C PRO A 483 -16.60 6.00 -35.20
N HIS A 484 -16.57 5.67 -36.49
CA HIS A 484 -16.24 4.34 -36.98
C HIS A 484 -15.17 4.40 -38.09
N ARG A 485 -14.38 3.34 -38.21
CA ARG A 485 -13.31 3.20 -39.20
C ARG A 485 -13.42 1.83 -39.89
N GLY A 486 -12.99 1.76 -41.14
CA GLY A 486 -12.96 0.51 -41.91
C GLY A 486 -14.33 -0.09 -42.20
N GLY A 487 -15.39 0.73 -42.24
CA GLY A 487 -16.74 0.25 -42.53
C GLY A 487 -17.35 -0.62 -41.42
N ALA A 488 -16.89 -0.51 -40.17
CA ALA A 488 -17.45 -1.27 -39.06
C ALA A 488 -17.70 -0.38 -37.82
N LEU A 489 -18.94 -0.37 -37.35
CA LEU A 489 -19.36 0.25 -36.10
C LEU A 489 -19.55 -0.84 -35.04
N HIS A 490 -18.61 -0.92 -34.11
CA HIS A 490 -18.70 -1.83 -32.97
C HIS A 490 -19.36 -1.14 -31.76
N LEU A 491 -20.38 -1.79 -31.20
CA LEU A 491 -21.04 -1.40 -29.96
C LEU A 491 -20.74 -2.47 -28.89
N PRO A 492 -19.94 -2.15 -27.86
CA PRO A 492 -19.51 -3.10 -26.84
C PRO A 492 -20.68 -3.88 -26.24
N THR A 493 -20.47 -5.17 -26.00
CA THR A 493 -21.46 -6.14 -25.49
C THR A 493 -22.66 -6.45 -26.40
N LEU A 494 -22.87 -5.69 -27.49
CA LEU A 494 -24.00 -5.85 -28.39
C LEU A 494 -23.59 -6.54 -29.68
N GLY A 495 -22.60 -5.98 -30.40
CA GLY A 495 -22.19 -6.51 -31.70
C GLY A 495 -21.55 -5.47 -32.61
N THR A 496 -21.36 -5.85 -33.87
CA THR A 496 -20.75 -5.03 -34.91
C THR A 496 -21.69 -4.89 -36.09
N LEU A 497 -21.90 -3.64 -36.52
CA LEU A 497 -22.63 -3.28 -37.73
C LEU A 497 -21.65 -2.91 -38.85
N THR A 498 -21.80 -3.53 -40.02
CA THR A 498 -21.06 -3.16 -41.24
C THR A 498 -21.72 -1.95 -41.91
N LEU A 499 -20.90 -0.99 -42.31
CA LEU A 499 -21.25 0.29 -42.92
C LEU A 499 -20.37 0.52 -44.16
N ASP A 500 -20.86 1.31 -45.12
CA ASP A 500 -20.23 1.43 -46.45
C ASP A 500 -18.90 2.21 -46.46
N ALA A 501 -18.66 3.06 -45.45
CA ALA A 501 -17.46 3.90 -45.38
C ALA A 501 -16.98 4.12 -43.94
N SER A 502 -15.86 4.84 -43.77
CA SER A 502 -15.46 5.37 -42.45
C SER A 502 -16.12 6.73 -42.22
N GLY A 503 -16.49 7.05 -40.99
CA GLY A 503 -17.19 8.30 -40.72
C GLY A 503 -17.69 8.41 -39.28
N THR A 504 -18.75 9.19 -39.11
CA THR A 504 -19.50 9.27 -37.85
C THR A 504 -20.93 8.83 -38.13
N ALA A 505 -21.45 7.94 -37.29
CA ALA A 505 -22.81 7.46 -37.37
C ALA A 505 -23.57 7.87 -36.11
N GLU A 506 -24.82 8.27 -36.27
CA GLU A 506 -25.73 8.52 -35.15
C GLU A 506 -26.44 7.22 -34.78
N VAL A 507 -26.31 6.82 -33.51
CA VAL A 507 -26.96 5.63 -32.93
C VAL A 507 -28.07 6.10 -32.00
N ARG A 508 -29.27 5.53 -32.16
CA ARG A 508 -30.45 5.88 -31.35
C ARG A 508 -31.21 4.64 -30.93
N ALA A 509 -31.50 4.48 -29.65
CA ALA A 509 -32.28 3.36 -29.13
C ALA A 509 -33.73 3.41 -29.64
N THR A 510 -34.31 2.28 -30.03
CA THR A 510 -35.72 2.19 -30.47
C THR A 510 -36.36 0.88 -30.05
N GLY A 511 -37.32 0.92 -29.11
CA GLY A 511 -37.98 -0.28 -28.61
C GLY A 511 -36.95 -1.32 -28.11
N ASP A 512 -36.94 -2.51 -28.71
CA ASP A 512 -36.01 -3.60 -28.39
C ASP A 512 -34.70 -3.61 -29.21
N GLY A 513 -34.44 -2.54 -29.97
CA GLY A 513 -33.31 -2.44 -30.88
C GLY A 513 -32.79 -1.02 -31.05
N PHE A 514 -32.20 -0.71 -32.19
CA PHE A 514 -31.63 0.62 -32.46
C PHE A 514 -31.62 0.97 -33.94
N LEU A 515 -31.54 2.27 -34.19
CA LEU A 515 -31.34 2.87 -35.51
C LEU A 515 -29.92 3.39 -35.63
N VAL A 516 -29.34 3.25 -36.82
CA VAL A 516 -28.06 3.86 -37.19
C VAL A 516 -28.23 4.71 -38.44
N ARG A 517 -27.80 5.96 -38.37
CA ARG A 517 -27.75 6.89 -39.50
C ARG A 517 -26.29 7.30 -39.76
N ALA A 518 -25.71 6.81 -40.85
CA ALA A 518 -24.40 7.25 -41.31
C ALA A 518 -24.54 8.47 -42.23
N ALA A 519 -23.56 9.39 -42.22
CA ALA A 519 -23.58 10.57 -43.08
C ALA A 519 -23.65 10.18 -44.57
N GLY A 520 -24.74 10.55 -45.24
CA GLY A 520 -24.98 10.24 -46.66
C GLY A 520 -25.47 8.81 -46.97
N GLY A 521 -25.73 7.97 -45.96
CA GLY A 521 -26.22 6.60 -46.11
C GLY A 521 -27.70 6.42 -45.74
N ALA A 522 -28.27 5.26 -46.08
CA ALA A 522 -29.62 4.87 -45.67
C ALA A 522 -29.71 4.60 -44.16
N GLU A 523 -30.89 4.81 -43.57
CA GLU A 523 -31.16 4.45 -42.17
C GLU A 523 -31.18 2.91 -42.02
N LEU A 524 -30.30 2.39 -41.16
CA LEU A 524 -30.25 0.97 -40.83
C LEU A 524 -30.96 0.70 -39.51
N ARG A 525 -31.79 -0.33 -39.46
CA ARG A 525 -32.57 -0.70 -38.27
C ARG A 525 -32.26 -2.12 -37.82
N VAL A 526 -31.70 -2.24 -36.61
CA VAL A 526 -31.53 -3.52 -35.93
C VAL A 526 -32.69 -3.69 -34.96
N ARG A 527 -33.60 -4.63 -35.24
CA ARG A 527 -34.80 -4.89 -34.41
C ARG A 527 -34.56 -5.94 -33.32
N ARG A 528 -33.67 -6.89 -33.57
CA ARG A 528 -33.38 -8.02 -32.67
C ARG A 528 -31.89 -8.09 -32.41
N LEU A 529 -31.48 -7.65 -31.22
CA LEU A 529 -30.07 -7.48 -30.88
C LEU A 529 -29.27 -8.79 -30.90
N ARG A 530 -29.91 -9.94 -30.73
CA ARG A 530 -29.26 -11.26 -30.61
C ARG A 530 -29.27 -12.10 -31.89
N GLU A 531 -29.98 -11.65 -32.92
CA GLU A 531 -30.09 -12.38 -34.19
C GLU A 531 -29.21 -11.74 -35.25
N GLU A 532 -28.51 -12.56 -36.05
CA GLU A 532 -27.79 -12.05 -37.21
C GLU A 532 -28.78 -11.49 -38.24
N ALA A 533 -28.44 -10.32 -38.79
CA ALA A 533 -29.22 -9.67 -39.83
C ALA A 533 -28.29 -9.06 -40.88
N ALA A 534 -28.85 -8.55 -41.98
CA ALA A 534 -28.05 -7.91 -43.04
C ALA A 534 -27.17 -6.79 -42.44
N GLY A 535 -25.85 -6.98 -42.51
CA GLY A 535 -24.86 -6.06 -41.95
C GLY A 535 -24.68 -6.12 -40.43
N TRP A 536 -25.53 -6.80 -39.66
CA TRP A 536 -25.45 -6.86 -38.19
C TRP A 536 -24.94 -8.23 -37.70
N ARG A 537 -23.86 -8.20 -36.92
CA ARG A 537 -23.27 -9.38 -36.26
C ARG A 537 -23.33 -9.20 -34.75
N PRO A 538 -24.20 -9.94 -34.04
CA PRO A 538 -24.29 -9.85 -32.59
C PRO A 538 -23.13 -10.59 -31.91
N VAL A 539 -22.81 -10.15 -30.69
CA VAL A 539 -21.99 -10.93 -29.75
C VAL A 539 -22.77 -12.18 -29.35
N ARG A 540 -22.13 -13.35 -29.41
CA ARG A 540 -22.76 -14.62 -29.08
C ARG A 540 -22.81 -14.80 -27.57
N ARG A 541 -23.85 -15.49 -27.07
CA ARG A 541 -23.98 -15.84 -25.65
C ARG A 541 -24.21 -17.34 -25.51
N GLY A 542 -23.48 -17.96 -24.58
CA GLY A 542 -23.65 -19.36 -24.21
C GLY A 542 -24.79 -19.59 -23.22
N ALA A 543 -25.02 -20.85 -22.85
CA ALA A 543 -26.10 -21.28 -21.95
C ALA A 543 -26.08 -20.61 -20.57
N HIS A 544 -24.92 -20.14 -20.11
CA HIS A 544 -24.73 -19.49 -18.81
C HIS A 544 -24.70 -17.96 -18.88
N GLY A 545 -25.09 -17.38 -20.02
CA GLY A 545 -25.13 -15.92 -20.20
C GLY A 545 -23.78 -15.29 -20.54
N THR A 546 -22.66 -16.02 -20.36
CA THR A 546 -21.31 -15.63 -20.78
C THR A 546 -21.25 -15.34 -22.28
N ALA A 547 -20.63 -14.22 -22.63
CA ALA A 547 -20.39 -13.85 -24.02
C ALA A 547 -19.24 -14.67 -24.60
N LEU A 548 -19.43 -15.24 -25.79
CA LEU A 548 -18.35 -15.73 -26.63
C LEU A 548 -18.02 -14.62 -27.62
N ASP A 549 -16.97 -13.85 -27.32
CA ASP A 549 -16.63 -12.63 -28.05
C ASP A 549 -15.46 -12.87 -29.02
N ASP A 550 -15.80 -12.89 -30.30
CA ASP A 550 -14.88 -12.96 -31.45
C ASP A 550 -14.97 -11.71 -32.34
N LEU A 551 -15.55 -10.61 -31.82
CA LEU A 551 -15.82 -9.38 -32.56
C LEU A 551 -15.13 -8.14 -31.98
N ASP A 552 -15.04 -8.01 -30.67
CA ASP A 552 -14.60 -6.76 -30.04
C ASP A 552 -13.19 -6.40 -30.52
N PRO A 553 -12.96 -5.17 -31.01
CA PRO A 553 -11.63 -4.72 -31.45
C PRO A 553 -10.58 -4.70 -30.33
N GLY A 554 -11.00 -4.61 -29.07
CA GLY A 554 -10.11 -4.59 -27.91
C GLY A 554 -9.77 -5.97 -27.35
N ARG A 555 -10.25 -7.07 -27.94
CA ARG A 555 -10.09 -8.43 -27.40
C ARG A 555 -8.69 -9.03 -27.58
N ASP A 556 -7.77 -8.35 -28.26
CA ASP A 556 -6.47 -8.91 -28.67
C ASP A 556 -5.33 -8.72 -27.63
N ARG A 557 -5.66 -8.45 -26.36
CA ARG A 557 -4.68 -8.14 -25.30
C ARG A 557 -4.40 -9.28 -24.33
N PHE A 558 -4.52 -10.52 -24.81
CA PHE A 558 -4.18 -11.75 -24.07
C PHE A 558 -2.70 -12.18 -24.19
N GLY A 559 -1.91 -11.52 -25.06
CA GLY A 559 -0.54 -11.95 -25.37
C GLY A 559 -0.46 -13.19 -26.28
N VAL A 560 -1.61 -13.77 -26.63
CA VAL A 560 -1.78 -14.88 -27.58
C VAL A 560 -2.74 -14.40 -28.68
N PRO A 561 -2.50 -14.74 -29.97
CA PRO A 561 -3.39 -14.33 -31.04
C PRO A 561 -4.82 -14.84 -30.86
N VAL A 562 -5.78 -13.97 -31.15
CA VAL A 562 -7.21 -14.29 -31.15
C VAL A 562 -7.62 -14.91 -32.47
N THR A 563 -8.69 -15.70 -32.49
CA THR A 563 -9.25 -16.19 -33.76
C THR A 563 -9.97 -15.06 -34.50
N GLY A 564 -10.22 -15.28 -35.80
CA GLY A 564 -11.22 -14.53 -36.55
C GLY A 564 -12.65 -14.82 -36.05
N ARG A 565 -13.64 -14.15 -36.67
CA ARG A 565 -15.06 -14.42 -36.43
C ARG A 565 -15.36 -15.88 -36.74
N LEU A 566 -15.89 -16.60 -35.76
CA LEU A 566 -16.27 -18.00 -35.90
C LEU A 566 -17.44 -18.14 -36.86
N THR A 567 -17.36 -19.17 -37.71
CA THR A 567 -18.49 -19.65 -38.50
C THR A 567 -19.59 -20.19 -37.58
N PRO A 568 -20.84 -20.31 -38.06
CA PRO A 568 -21.91 -20.92 -37.26
C PRO A 568 -21.58 -22.34 -36.76
N GLY A 569 -20.85 -23.13 -37.55
CA GLY A 569 -20.41 -24.48 -37.17
C GLY A 569 -19.39 -24.46 -36.03
N GLU A 570 -18.33 -23.66 -36.17
CA GLU A 570 -17.31 -23.49 -35.12
C GLU A 570 -17.91 -22.94 -33.82
N ALA A 571 -18.83 -21.98 -33.92
CA ALA A 571 -19.54 -21.44 -32.76
C ALA A 571 -20.42 -22.49 -32.07
N GLY A 572 -21.06 -23.38 -32.83
CA GLY A 572 -21.82 -24.51 -32.30
C GLY A 572 -20.94 -25.53 -31.58
N GLU A 573 -19.77 -25.85 -32.14
CA GLU A 573 -18.77 -26.72 -31.52
C GLU A 573 -18.24 -26.12 -30.20
N TRP A 574 -17.93 -24.82 -30.21
CA TRP A 574 -17.56 -24.07 -29.01
C TRP A 574 -18.63 -24.18 -27.92
N SER A 575 -19.89 -23.91 -28.27
CA SER A 575 -20.99 -23.99 -27.30
C SER A 575 -21.12 -25.38 -26.71
N GLY A 576 -21.13 -26.43 -27.55
CA GLY A 576 -21.27 -27.81 -27.09
C GLY A 576 -20.14 -28.25 -26.15
N ARG A 577 -18.88 -27.89 -26.47
CA ARG A 577 -17.74 -28.22 -25.59
C ARG A 577 -17.76 -27.42 -24.30
N LEU A 578 -18.13 -26.14 -24.33
CA LEU A 578 -18.28 -25.31 -23.14
C LEU A 578 -19.37 -25.87 -22.22
N ASP A 579 -20.53 -26.24 -22.76
CA ASP A 579 -21.63 -26.82 -21.98
C ASP A 579 -21.19 -28.12 -21.30
N GLY A 580 -20.46 -28.99 -22.01
CA GLY A 580 -19.85 -30.20 -21.45
C GLY A 580 -18.82 -29.90 -20.36
N ALA A 581 -17.95 -28.92 -20.58
CA ALA A 581 -16.93 -28.51 -19.60
C ALA A 581 -17.57 -27.97 -18.32
N TRP A 582 -18.59 -27.12 -18.43
CA TRP A 582 -19.33 -26.60 -17.29
C TRP A 582 -20.11 -27.69 -16.54
N ALA A 583 -20.65 -28.69 -17.25
CA ALA A 583 -21.29 -29.83 -16.61
C ALA A 583 -20.30 -30.62 -15.74
N LEU A 584 -19.10 -30.91 -16.26
CA LEU A 584 -18.04 -31.58 -15.50
C LEU A 584 -17.60 -30.77 -14.27
N LEU A 585 -17.47 -29.44 -14.41
CA LEU A 585 -17.09 -28.58 -13.29
C LEU A 585 -18.17 -28.50 -12.21
N ARG A 586 -19.45 -28.45 -12.58
CA ARG A 586 -20.55 -28.43 -11.59
C ARG A 586 -20.64 -29.71 -10.79
N ASP A 587 -20.32 -30.84 -11.42
CA ASP A 587 -20.33 -32.15 -10.76
C ASP A 587 -19.17 -32.27 -9.75
N ALA A 588 -17.95 -32.05 -10.22
CA ALA A 588 -16.75 -32.22 -9.40
C ALA A 588 -16.50 -31.06 -8.40
N ALA A 589 -16.79 -29.82 -8.78
CA ALA A 589 -16.43 -28.61 -8.03
C ALA A 589 -17.52 -27.52 -8.11
N PRO A 590 -18.73 -27.74 -7.55
CA PRO A 590 -19.88 -26.84 -7.74
C PRO A 590 -19.68 -25.42 -7.21
N GLU A 591 -18.99 -25.25 -6.07
CA GLU A 591 -18.71 -23.91 -5.53
C GLU A 591 -17.83 -23.11 -6.49
N LEU A 592 -16.73 -23.73 -6.97
CA LEU A 592 -15.82 -23.14 -7.95
C LEU A 592 -16.52 -22.84 -9.29
N ALA A 593 -17.36 -23.77 -9.76
CA ALA A 593 -18.12 -23.61 -11.00
C ALA A 593 -19.14 -22.47 -10.90
N GLY A 594 -19.84 -22.37 -9.77
CA GLY A 594 -20.81 -21.30 -9.51
C GLY A 594 -20.14 -19.94 -9.49
N GLU A 595 -19.01 -19.81 -8.81
CA GLU A 595 -18.26 -18.56 -8.74
C GLU A 595 -17.67 -18.16 -10.11
N ALA A 596 -17.08 -19.11 -10.84
CA ALA A 596 -16.55 -18.86 -12.18
C ALA A 596 -17.66 -18.44 -13.16
N ALA A 597 -18.85 -19.06 -13.09
CA ALA A 597 -19.98 -18.69 -13.94
C ALA A 597 -20.57 -17.31 -13.59
N ALA A 598 -20.55 -16.92 -12.31
CA ALA A 598 -21.02 -15.61 -11.88
C ALA A 598 -20.07 -14.45 -12.24
N SER A 599 -18.77 -14.74 -12.32
CA SER A 599 -17.72 -13.72 -12.55
C SER A 599 -17.28 -13.62 -14.01
N LEU A 600 -17.19 -14.74 -14.73
CA LEU A 600 -16.77 -14.76 -16.14
C LEU A 600 -17.90 -14.31 -17.06
N SER A 601 -17.83 -13.03 -17.46
CA SER A 601 -18.77 -12.42 -18.40
C SER A 601 -18.41 -12.65 -19.86
N THR A 602 -17.12 -12.82 -20.19
CA THR A 602 -16.62 -12.81 -21.57
C THR A 602 -15.51 -13.85 -21.79
N LEU A 603 -15.71 -14.75 -22.76
CA LEU A 603 -14.73 -15.72 -23.23
C LEU A 603 -14.25 -15.34 -24.63
N THR A 604 -12.93 -15.36 -24.84
CA THR A 604 -12.31 -15.06 -26.13
C THR A 604 -11.68 -16.29 -26.73
N PRO A 605 -12.08 -16.70 -27.95
CA PRO A 605 -11.39 -17.76 -28.66
C PRO A 605 -9.95 -17.36 -29.02
N LEU A 606 -8.98 -18.18 -28.63
CA LEU A 606 -7.55 -18.03 -28.91
C LEU A 606 -7.03 -19.15 -29.81
N THR A 607 -5.92 -18.89 -30.51
CA THR A 607 -5.22 -19.89 -31.34
C THR A 607 -4.21 -20.75 -30.58
N GLY A 608 -3.97 -20.47 -29.29
CA GLY A 608 -2.98 -21.17 -28.46
C GLY A 608 -3.43 -22.53 -27.93
N THR A 609 -2.71 -23.04 -26.92
CA THR A 609 -3.01 -24.32 -26.24
C THR A 609 -3.37 -24.17 -24.77
N GLU A 610 -3.15 -22.98 -24.20
CA GLU A 610 -3.33 -22.67 -22.79
C GLU A 610 -4.30 -21.49 -22.60
N PRO A 611 -5.04 -21.45 -21.48
CA PRO A 611 -5.86 -20.28 -21.13
C PRO A 611 -4.97 -19.07 -20.83
N ALA A 612 -5.44 -17.88 -21.21
CA ALA A 612 -4.72 -16.63 -21.02
C ALA A 612 -5.59 -15.57 -20.33
N VAL A 613 -4.95 -14.81 -19.44
CA VAL A 613 -5.52 -13.63 -18.79
C VAL A 613 -4.75 -12.43 -19.30
N GLY A 614 -5.46 -11.53 -19.98
CA GLY A 614 -4.88 -10.38 -20.65
C GLY A 614 -4.90 -9.12 -19.80
N ARG A 615 -4.57 -7.99 -20.43
CA ARG A 615 -4.74 -6.64 -19.85
C ARG A 615 -6.21 -6.18 -19.95
N HIS A 616 -7.10 -7.03 -19.46
CA HIS A 616 -8.55 -6.83 -19.45
C HIS A 616 -9.04 -6.69 -17.99
N GLY A 617 -10.25 -6.16 -17.81
CA GLY A 617 -10.93 -6.18 -16.51
C GLY A 617 -11.29 -7.60 -16.07
N TYR A 618 -11.68 -7.74 -14.80
CA TYR A 618 -12.15 -9.01 -14.27
C TYR A 618 -13.38 -9.51 -15.04
N GLY A 619 -13.43 -10.81 -15.32
CA GLY A 619 -14.50 -11.45 -16.10
C GLY A 619 -14.15 -11.79 -17.55
N ALA A 620 -13.01 -11.31 -18.08
CA ALA A 620 -12.48 -11.76 -19.38
C ALA A 620 -11.53 -12.94 -19.23
N LEU A 621 -11.74 -13.97 -20.07
CA LEU A 621 -10.83 -15.10 -20.16
C LEU A 621 -10.62 -15.53 -21.61
N GLY A 622 -9.37 -15.61 -22.03
CA GLY A 622 -8.99 -16.16 -23.32
C GLY A 622 -8.83 -17.67 -23.23
N LEU A 623 -9.50 -18.42 -24.10
CA LEU A 623 -9.50 -19.88 -24.12
C LEU A 623 -9.19 -20.41 -25.52
N PRO A 624 -8.38 -21.48 -25.64
CA PRO A 624 -8.26 -22.24 -26.87
C PRO A 624 -9.34 -23.34 -26.97
N LEU A 625 -9.80 -23.66 -28.18
CA LEU A 625 -10.65 -24.83 -28.42
C LEU A 625 -9.80 -26.10 -28.58
N ALA A 626 -9.00 -26.43 -27.58
CA ALA A 626 -8.10 -27.58 -27.61
C ALA A 626 -8.69 -28.78 -26.84
N GLY A 627 -8.55 -29.98 -27.40
CA GLY A 627 -8.95 -31.23 -26.74
C GLY A 627 -10.46 -31.42 -26.57
N ASP A 628 -10.83 -32.26 -25.61
CA ASP A 628 -12.21 -32.58 -25.26
C ASP A 628 -12.79 -31.63 -24.18
N ALA A 629 -14.03 -31.86 -23.76
CA ALA A 629 -14.68 -31.09 -22.71
C ALA A 629 -13.91 -31.11 -21.38
N ARG A 630 -13.17 -32.19 -21.08
CA ARG A 630 -12.37 -32.32 -19.86
C ARG A 630 -11.12 -31.43 -19.92
N ALA A 631 -10.46 -31.36 -21.08
CA ALA A 631 -9.36 -30.43 -21.31
C ALA A 631 -9.82 -28.96 -21.18
N LEU A 632 -10.99 -28.63 -21.75
CA LEU A 632 -11.56 -27.29 -21.66
C LEU A 632 -11.99 -26.93 -20.22
N ALA A 633 -12.55 -27.86 -19.46
CA ALA A 633 -12.85 -27.66 -18.03
C ALA A 633 -11.59 -27.37 -17.22
N ARG A 634 -10.49 -28.10 -17.51
CA ARG A 634 -9.18 -27.88 -16.89
C ARG A 634 -8.64 -26.47 -17.22
N ALA A 635 -8.77 -26.04 -18.47
CA ALA A 635 -8.38 -24.69 -18.92
C ALA A 635 -9.23 -23.59 -18.25
N LEU A 636 -10.55 -23.80 -18.13
CA LEU A 636 -11.46 -22.89 -17.44
C LEU A 636 -11.06 -22.66 -15.99
N VAL A 637 -10.78 -23.73 -15.22
CA VAL A 637 -10.38 -23.61 -13.81
C VAL A 637 -9.07 -22.83 -13.66
N ARG A 638 -8.05 -23.17 -14.46
CA ARG A 638 -6.74 -22.50 -14.40
C ARG A 638 -6.85 -21.04 -14.80
N GLY A 639 -7.56 -20.77 -15.90
CA GLY A 639 -7.83 -19.43 -16.38
C GLY A 639 -8.57 -18.58 -15.36
N PHE A 640 -9.65 -19.14 -14.78
CA PHE A 640 -10.43 -18.48 -13.74
C PHE A 640 -9.58 -18.15 -12.50
N ARG A 641 -8.78 -19.10 -12.00
CA ARG A 641 -7.88 -18.86 -10.84
C ARG A 641 -6.90 -17.74 -11.11
N ARG A 642 -6.29 -17.71 -12.30
CA ARG A 642 -5.39 -16.61 -12.70
C ARG A 642 -6.14 -15.28 -12.78
N ALA A 643 -7.33 -15.27 -13.38
CA ALA A 643 -8.12 -14.05 -13.54
C ALA A 643 -8.56 -13.50 -12.19
N LYS A 644 -9.05 -14.36 -11.29
CA LYS A 644 -9.46 -13.98 -9.93
C LYS A 644 -8.29 -13.49 -9.10
N LEU A 645 -7.14 -14.17 -9.11
CA LEU A 645 -5.97 -13.71 -8.37
C LEU A 645 -5.47 -12.35 -8.89
N ARG A 646 -5.46 -12.16 -10.21
CA ARG A 646 -5.11 -10.86 -10.80
C ARG A 646 -6.10 -9.77 -10.38
N ALA A 647 -7.40 -10.06 -10.41
CA ALA A 647 -8.43 -9.13 -9.97
C ALA A 647 -8.27 -8.77 -8.49
N LEU A 648 -7.98 -9.74 -7.61
CA LEU A 648 -7.68 -9.46 -6.21
C LEU A 648 -6.46 -8.54 -6.08
N LEU A 649 -5.37 -8.82 -6.79
CA LEU A 649 -4.15 -7.98 -6.77
C LEU A 649 -4.36 -6.57 -7.33
N ASP A 650 -5.39 -6.34 -8.16
CA ASP A 650 -5.72 -5.00 -8.66
C ASP A 650 -6.40 -4.12 -7.58
N VAL A 651 -6.98 -4.71 -6.52
CA VAL A 651 -7.76 -3.98 -5.49
C VAL A 651 -7.30 -4.21 -4.05
N THR A 652 -6.47 -5.22 -3.79
CA THR A 652 -5.92 -5.51 -2.47
C THR A 652 -4.47 -5.97 -2.55
N ASP A 653 -3.67 -5.52 -1.58
CA ASP A 653 -2.35 -6.08 -1.32
C ASP A 653 -2.50 -7.43 -0.62
N LEU A 654 -2.15 -8.52 -1.32
CA LEU A 654 -2.11 -9.87 -0.74
C LEU A 654 -0.74 -10.19 -0.12
N TYR A 655 0.29 -9.50 -0.57
CA TYR A 655 1.66 -9.61 -0.11
C TYR A 655 2.36 -8.27 -0.35
N ALA A 656 3.50 -8.03 0.30
CA ALA A 656 4.42 -6.98 -0.14
C ALA A 656 5.88 -7.42 0.02
N LEU A 657 6.79 -6.58 -0.49
CA LEU A 657 8.22 -6.91 -0.61
C LEU A 657 8.47 -8.19 -1.44
N ASP A 658 7.64 -8.41 -2.47
CA ASP A 658 7.79 -9.56 -3.34
C ASP A 658 9.18 -9.59 -4.00
N GLY A 659 9.78 -10.78 -4.04
CA GLY A 659 11.15 -10.99 -4.52
C GLY A 659 12.24 -10.57 -3.55
N ALA A 660 11.91 -9.97 -2.39
CA ALA A 660 12.89 -9.74 -1.33
C ALA A 660 13.39 -11.07 -0.74
N TRP A 661 12.51 -12.07 -0.62
CA TRP A 661 12.83 -13.42 -0.20
C TRP A 661 12.37 -14.43 -1.25
N THR A 662 12.98 -15.61 -1.18
CA THR A 662 12.62 -16.73 -2.05
C THR A 662 12.21 -17.90 -1.18
N HIS A 663 11.17 -18.59 -1.61
CA HIS A 663 10.54 -19.69 -0.91
C HIS A 663 10.69 -20.96 -1.73
N PRO A 664 10.97 -22.12 -1.10
CA PRO A 664 10.97 -23.38 -1.81
C PRO A 664 9.56 -23.64 -2.38
N ALA A 665 9.48 -24.04 -3.65
CA ALA A 665 8.22 -24.45 -4.26
C ALA A 665 8.20 -25.98 -4.41
N PRO A 666 7.21 -26.70 -3.86
CA PRO A 666 7.19 -28.18 -3.88
C PRO A 666 7.23 -28.83 -5.27
N TRP A 667 6.98 -28.08 -6.34
CA TRP A 667 6.91 -28.55 -7.72
C TRP A 667 8.06 -28.07 -8.61
N ARG A 668 9.10 -27.43 -8.07
CA ARG A 668 10.28 -27.05 -8.86
C ARG A 668 11.54 -27.01 -7.99
N GLU A 669 12.71 -27.08 -8.63
CA GLU A 669 13.99 -27.12 -7.92
C GLU A 669 14.40 -25.75 -7.36
N ASN A 670 14.20 -24.67 -8.13
CA ASN A 670 14.60 -23.33 -7.74
C ASN A 670 13.55 -22.67 -6.82
N PRO A 671 13.97 -21.98 -5.75
CA PRO A 671 13.05 -21.21 -4.92
C PRO A 671 12.51 -20.00 -5.70
N VAL A 672 11.33 -19.53 -5.30
CA VAL A 672 10.61 -18.47 -6.01
C VAL A 672 10.11 -17.37 -5.07
N PRO A 673 9.85 -16.16 -5.60
CA PRO A 673 9.17 -15.12 -4.82
C PRO A 673 7.82 -15.57 -4.27
N VAL A 674 7.35 -14.91 -3.21
CA VAL A 674 6.06 -15.21 -2.57
C VAL A 674 4.89 -15.08 -3.56
N SER A 675 4.94 -14.12 -4.49
CA SER A 675 3.91 -13.93 -5.51
C SER A 675 3.75 -15.16 -6.41
N ALA A 676 4.86 -15.72 -6.86
CA ALA A 676 4.89 -16.91 -7.70
C ALA A 676 4.44 -18.15 -6.92
N LEU A 677 4.91 -18.31 -5.67
CA LEU A 677 4.46 -19.41 -4.81
C LEU A 677 2.94 -19.34 -4.59
N LEU A 678 2.41 -18.17 -4.24
CA LEU A 678 0.97 -17.93 -4.05
C LEU A 678 0.19 -18.20 -5.33
N ALA A 679 0.62 -17.64 -6.47
CA ALA A 679 -0.09 -17.80 -7.74
C ALA A 679 -0.19 -19.26 -8.17
N GLU A 680 0.91 -20.01 -8.06
CA GLU A 680 0.92 -21.41 -8.45
C GLU A 680 0.22 -22.31 -7.44
N ALA A 681 0.32 -22.04 -6.13
CA ALA A 681 -0.47 -22.74 -5.12
C ALA A 681 -1.97 -22.52 -5.36
N TYR A 682 -2.39 -21.28 -5.65
CA TYR A 682 -3.78 -20.91 -5.90
C TYR A 682 -4.36 -21.61 -7.14
N GLU A 683 -3.62 -21.61 -8.25
CA GLU A 683 -4.01 -22.31 -9.47
C GLU A 683 -4.08 -23.83 -9.27
N ARG A 684 -3.05 -24.42 -8.65
CA ARG A 684 -2.96 -25.87 -8.41
C ARG A 684 -4.02 -26.35 -7.43
N ALA A 685 -4.37 -25.55 -6.42
CA ALA A 685 -5.46 -25.88 -5.51
C ALA A 685 -6.79 -26.04 -6.26
N GLY A 686 -7.11 -25.11 -7.18
CA GLY A 686 -8.32 -25.23 -8.00
C GLY A 686 -8.34 -26.51 -8.84
N ILE A 687 -7.19 -26.91 -9.41
CA ILE A 687 -7.08 -28.16 -10.16
C ILE A 687 -7.23 -29.38 -9.25
N ALA A 688 -6.63 -29.37 -8.05
CA ALA A 688 -6.75 -30.46 -7.10
C ALA A 688 -8.20 -30.67 -6.64
N VAL A 689 -8.95 -29.58 -6.44
CA VAL A 689 -10.40 -29.62 -6.14
C VAL A 689 -11.19 -30.24 -7.29
N TYR A 690 -10.87 -29.91 -8.54
CA TYR A 690 -11.56 -30.44 -9.72
C TYR A 690 -11.22 -31.92 -10.02
N GLU A 691 -9.96 -32.34 -9.87
CA GLU A 691 -9.51 -33.66 -10.29
C GLU A 691 -9.45 -34.71 -9.17
N GLU A 692 -9.78 -34.32 -7.93
CA GLU A 692 -9.66 -35.15 -6.73
C GLU A 692 -8.25 -35.77 -6.59
N GLY A 693 -7.23 -35.01 -6.98
CA GLY A 693 -5.83 -35.45 -6.99
C GLY A 693 -5.11 -35.27 -5.64
N ARG A 694 -3.90 -35.83 -5.49
CA ARG A 694 -3.08 -35.61 -4.29
C ARG A 694 -2.71 -34.13 -4.14
N ALA A 695 -3.23 -33.50 -3.09
CA ALA A 695 -2.97 -32.11 -2.76
C ALA A 695 -1.77 -31.91 -1.82
N ASP A 696 -1.01 -32.96 -1.47
CA ASP A 696 0.09 -32.89 -0.48
C ASP A 696 1.14 -31.81 -0.81
N HIS A 697 1.50 -31.67 -2.09
CA HIS A 697 2.41 -30.61 -2.54
C HIS A 697 1.78 -29.22 -2.45
N VAL A 698 0.46 -29.10 -2.61
CA VAL A 698 -0.26 -27.82 -2.46
C VAL A 698 -0.34 -27.45 -0.98
N GLU A 699 -0.69 -28.40 -0.10
CA GLU A 699 -0.73 -28.19 1.35
C GLU A 699 0.63 -27.74 1.90
N LYS A 700 1.72 -28.39 1.46
CA LYS A 700 3.07 -27.96 1.81
C LYS A 700 3.37 -26.53 1.37
N ALA A 701 2.88 -26.11 0.20
CA ALA A 701 3.04 -24.74 -0.26
C ALA A 701 2.20 -23.75 0.56
N LEU A 702 0.98 -24.13 0.95
CA LEU A 702 0.13 -23.31 1.83
C LEU A 702 0.75 -23.16 3.23
N ASP A 703 1.38 -24.21 3.78
CA ASP A 703 2.10 -24.13 5.06
C ASP A 703 3.31 -23.17 4.99
N LEU A 704 4.02 -23.15 3.85
CA LEU A 704 5.10 -22.19 3.64
C LEU A 704 4.57 -20.76 3.54
N LEU A 705 3.46 -20.57 2.84
CA LEU A 705 2.79 -19.28 2.70
C LEU A 705 2.26 -18.76 4.05
N ASP A 706 1.65 -19.59 4.88
CA ASP A 706 1.16 -19.20 6.22
C ASP A 706 2.26 -18.65 7.14
N ASN A 707 3.50 -19.10 6.93
CA ASN A 707 4.67 -18.67 7.67
C ASN A 707 5.49 -17.57 6.96
N ALA A 708 5.08 -17.17 5.75
CA ALA A 708 5.78 -16.14 4.97
C ALA A 708 5.48 -14.75 5.54
N ALA A 709 6.52 -14.03 5.94
CA ALA A 709 6.39 -12.69 6.52
C ALA A 709 5.91 -11.64 5.49
N GLU A 710 5.93 -11.95 4.20
CA GLU A 710 5.44 -11.07 3.13
C GLU A 710 3.92 -10.96 3.08
N LEU A 711 3.19 -12.01 3.49
CA LEU A 711 1.74 -12.04 3.36
C LEU A 711 1.09 -11.00 4.27
N THR A 712 0.17 -10.23 3.68
CA THR A 712 -0.72 -9.34 4.44
C THR A 712 -1.81 -10.16 5.14
N VAL A 713 -2.61 -9.51 5.98
CA VAL A 713 -3.81 -10.14 6.57
C VAL A 713 -4.74 -10.69 5.48
N SER A 714 -4.98 -9.91 4.42
CA SER A 714 -5.75 -10.34 3.24
C SER A 714 -5.14 -11.57 2.54
N GLY A 715 -3.81 -11.61 2.39
CA GLY A 715 -3.10 -12.75 1.83
C GLY A 715 -3.26 -14.04 2.65
N LYS A 716 -3.10 -13.94 3.98
CA LYS A 716 -3.31 -15.07 4.90
C LYS A 716 -4.75 -15.59 4.84
N LEU A 717 -5.72 -14.69 4.74
CA LEU A 717 -7.13 -15.08 4.58
C LEU A 717 -7.41 -15.80 3.27
N LEU A 718 -6.78 -15.37 2.17
CA LEU A 718 -6.88 -16.08 0.90
C LEU A 718 -6.33 -17.51 1.03
N VAL A 719 -5.14 -17.68 1.64
CA VAL A 719 -4.51 -18.98 1.88
C VAL A 719 -5.39 -19.87 2.76
N ALA A 720 -5.93 -19.33 3.85
CA ALA A 720 -6.87 -20.04 4.72
C ALA A 720 -8.16 -20.46 4.00
N GLY A 721 -8.68 -19.60 3.11
CA GLY A 721 -9.84 -19.90 2.26
C GLY A 721 -9.58 -21.07 1.32
N VAL A 722 -8.42 -21.07 0.65
CA VAL A 722 -7.97 -22.15 -0.24
C VAL A 722 -7.84 -23.47 0.52
N ARG A 723 -7.29 -23.44 1.74
CA ARG A 723 -7.17 -24.64 2.58
C ARG A 723 -8.54 -25.22 2.92
N LYS A 724 -9.51 -24.37 3.32
CA LYS A 724 -10.89 -24.81 3.60
C LYS A 724 -11.54 -25.45 2.38
N GLU A 725 -11.32 -24.90 1.19
CA GLU A 725 -11.83 -25.44 -0.06
C GLU A 725 -11.28 -26.85 -0.34
N LEU A 726 -9.97 -27.06 -0.18
CA LEU A 726 -9.32 -28.36 -0.34
C LEU A 726 -9.86 -29.41 0.66
N CYS A 727 -10.07 -29.02 1.92
CA CYS A 727 -10.64 -29.93 2.93
C CYS A 727 -12.06 -30.40 2.56
N ARG A 728 -12.94 -29.47 2.15
CA ARG A 728 -14.33 -29.81 1.77
C ARG A 728 -14.40 -30.77 0.59
N SER A 729 -13.50 -30.62 -0.39
CA SER A 729 -13.40 -31.52 -1.54
C SER A 729 -13.07 -32.96 -1.13
N ARG A 730 -12.14 -33.14 -0.18
CA ARG A 730 -11.78 -34.47 0.35
C ARG A 730 -12.95 -35.14 1.08
N ASP A 731 -13.68 -34.41 1.91
CA ASP A 731 -14.82 -34.95 2.67
C ASP A 731 -15.94 -35.45 1.73
N ARG A 732 -16.18 -34.77 0.61
CA ARG A 732 -17.12 -35.23 -0.44
C ARG A 732 -16.68 -36.54 -1.09
N SER A 733 -15.40 -36.69 -1.42
CA SER A 733 -14.86 -37.92 -2.03
C SER A 733 -14.98 -39.13 -1.08
N VAL A 734 -14.83 -38.92 0.23
CA VAL A 734 -15.04 -39.97 1.25
C VAL A 734 -16.51 -40.37 1.39
N LEU A 735 -17.44 -39.42 1.26
CA LEU A 735 -18.88 -39.72 1.30
C LEU A 735 -19.36 -40.46 0.06
N LEU A 736 -18.86 -40.11 -1.13
CA LEU A 736 -19.22 -40.74 -2.40
C LEU A 736 -18.60 -42.15 -2.57
N SER A 737 -17.49 -42.45 -1.91
CA SER A 737 -16.86 -43.78 -1.94
C SER A 737 -17.47 -44.78 -0.93
N ARG A 738 -18.40 -44.33 -0.08
CA ARG A 738 -19.08 -45.15 0.95
C ARG A 738 -20.57 -45.42 0.65
N GLY A 739 -21.12 -44.84 -0.42
CA GLY A 739 -22.47 -45.10 -0.92
C GLY A 739 -22.42 -45.89 -2.22
#